data_AF-A0A1X7DN84-F1
#
_entry.id   AF-A0A1X7DN84-F1
#
_cell.length_a   1.000
_cell.length_b   1.000
_cell.length_c   1.000
_cell.angle_alpha   90.00
_cell.angle_beta   90.00
_cell.angle_gamma   90.00
#
_symmetry.space_group_name_H-M   'P 1'
#
loop_
_entity.id
_entity.type
_entity.pdbx_description
1 polymer ?
#
loop_
_entity_poly.entity_id
_entity_poly.type
_entity_poly.pdbx_seq_one_letter_code
_entity_poly.pdbx_strand_id
1 'polypeptide(L)'
;MPNSRNTLDIEIGELVSERILTCEAHTAVVDAARRMAAASCSSIIVMHDAVAVGIWTERDALALAEYPALGAQRIDAVMSRPVLSLAARTRLCDAASAFRDKGIRHGLVVGDAGQPLGVLSETDLVMSQGTEFYLQMRSIESACPPAPLVVDAMTPLAAVAHRMRECRASAVVVRYGTDDYGILTERDVVRVLAAGDAQGDAAGAIAPYATRMLRSLRQSQTLYTARQFLIEHQMRHVGVLDDKGALVGLLSLSDILNNVESEFIHELQAALRERDGALLASQRHLRLADRVFESTRDGVMITGLDGTIERVNPAFVELTGYEQAEVVGRDARLLSSGRESAAFHRAFWAALAECGYWQGEIWNRRKDGELFLAHLSVSSISDAQGQPSHFAAIFSDITKRRVAEERLSYLATHDVLTDLPNRTLFNERLEQALARARRSLRRVAVMFVDLDRFKLINDTLGHAVGDETLKVVAQRLKRAVRATDTVARLGGDEFTIVVEDIDSVRDAGQIAQTVLSAVGQPIRAAGTNVFVTPSIGISLFPDDGGTTRQLLMQADRAMYDAKDAGKNGFRFFSGQMHAAALERMTLEAALHDALAAGQFCLHYQPQYDLASGAIVGVEALIRWNHPQRGMLLPAQFVPLAEECGLIVPIGAWVLNEACRQARTWLDEGFDFGRIAVNLSGVQCRDEGFLHLLADVLAEAGLPPARLQLELVQTATMTGREQTKAVLNDLSRRGVSLAVDDFGTGYSAFEYLHALPVDTLKIDRSFLGRIDIEGKQAAIVKAMVAMAKTLGLPVVAQGVEQPAQLRFLREIGCDRAQGYWLARPGAARTLSRNKAPLFTDREGAGYDNVRHVNTATEPT
;
A
#
# COMPACT_ATOMS: atom_id res chain seq x y z
N MET A 1 8.34 -75.51 -17.17
CA MET A 1 7.06 -75.59 -17.88
C MET A 1 7.38 -75.67 -19.37
N PRO A 2 6.82 -76.63 -20.11
CA PRO A 2 7.25 -76.93 -21.49
C PRO A 2 6.89 -75.79 -22.45
N ASN A 3 7.64 -75.69 -23.55
CA ASN A 3 7.45 -74.72 -24.65
C ASN A 3 5.96 -74.56 -25.05
N SER A 4 5.27 -73.57 -24.49
CA SER A 4 3.97 -73.12 -24.99
C SER A 4 4.23 -72.16 -26.15
N ARG A 5 4.04 -72.63 -27.39
CA ARG A 5 3.96 -71.73 -28.56
C ARG A 5 2.94 -70.62 -28.25
N ASN A 6 3.28 -69.39 -28.58
CA ASN A 6 2.39 -68.24 -28.43
C ASN A 6 1.14 -68.49 -29.29
N THR A 7 0.00 -68.76 -28.66
CA THR A 7 -1.26 -69.17 -29.33
C THR A 7 -1.83 -68.12 -30.26
N LEU A 8 -1.33 -66.88 -30.20
CA LEU A 8 -1.69 -65.75 -31.06
C LEU A 8 -1.08 -65.80 -32.48
N ASP A 9 -0.09 -66.67 -32.71
CA ASP A 9 0.60 -66.79 -34.01
C ASP A 9 0.31 -68.12 -34.74
N ILE A 10 -0.70 -68.88 -34.32
CA ILE A 10 -1.10 -70.11 -35.02
C ILE A 10 -1.89 -69.74 -36.29
N GLU A 11 -1.40 -70.19 -37.43
CA GLU A 11 -2.10 -70.09 -38.71
C GLU A 11 -3.14 -71.21 -38.82
N ILE A 12 -4.35 -70.88 -39.29
CA ILE A 12 -5.46 -71.85 -39.35
C ILE A 12 -5.15 -73.07 -40.23
N GLY A 13 -4.21 -72.95 -41.18
CA GLY A 13 -3.71 -74.05 -42.00
C GLY A 13 -3.14 -75.21 -41.18
N GLU A 14 -2.60 -74.97 -39.99
CA GLU A 14 -2.07 -76.01 -39.09
C GLU A 14 -3.18 -76.80 -38.37
N LEU A 15 -4.43 -76.31 -38.39
CA LEU A 15 -5.54 -76.84 -37.57
C LEU A 15 -6.60 -77.58 -38.40
N VAL A 16 -6.43 -77.62 -39.72
CA VAL A 16 -7.45 -78.14 -40.63
C VAL A 16 -7.39 -79.67 -40.71
N SER A 17 -8.56 -80.32 -40.72
CA SER A 17 -8.65 -81.75 -41.04
C SER A 17 -8.27 -81.99 -42.52
N GLU A 18 -7.29 -82.88 -42.77
CA GLU A 18 -6.79 -83.22 -44.12
C GLU A 18 -7.81 -83.95 -45.01
N ARG A 19 -8.94 -84.41 -44.45
CA ARG A 19 -10.00 -85.10 -45.20
C ARG A 19 -11.23 -84.19 -45.35
N ILE A 20 -11.35 -83.57 -46.53
CA ILE A 20 -12.55 -82.82 -46.91
C ILE A 20 -13.64 -83.80 -47.35
N LEU A 21 -14.76 -83.83 -46.63
CA LEU A 21 -15.93 -84.54 -47.11
C LEU A 21 -16.59 -83.72 -48.22
N THR A 22 -16.72 -84.28 -49.42
CA THR A 22 -17.31 -83.61 -50.57
C THR A 22 -18.45 -84.40 -51.22
N CYS A 23 -19.34 -83.69 -51.90
CA CYS A 23 -20.33 -84.27 -52.81
C CYS A 23 -20.58 -83.37 -54.03
N GLU A 24 -21.08 -83.96 -55.11
CA GLU A 24 -21.46 -83.21 -56.31
C GLU A 24 -22.75 -82.42 -56.08
N ALA A 25 -22.90 -81.27 -56.74
CA ALA A 25 -24.06 -80.37 -56.63
C ALA A 25 -25.43 -81.07 -56.84
N HIS A 26 -25.47 -82.12 -57.65
CA HIS A 26 -26.68 -82.89 -57.96
C HIS A 26 -26.96 -84.05 -56.99
N THR A 27 -26.14 -84.24 -55.95
CA THR A 27 -26.33 -85.30 -54.95
C THR A 27 -27.64 -85.07 -54.19
N ALA A 28 -28.43 -86.13 -53.96
CA ALA A 28 -29.63 -86.04 -53.14
C ALA A 28 -29.27 -85.73 -51.67
N VAL A 29 -30.08 -84.94 -51.00
CA VAL A 29 -29.87 -84.55 -49.59
C VAL A 29 -29.73 -85.77 -48.66
N VAL A 30 -30.51 -86.82 -48.86
CA VAL A 30 -30.41 -88.07 -48.07
C VAL A 30 -29.05 -88.74 -48.22
N ASP A 31 -28.48 -88.74 -49.43
CA ASP A 31 -27.15 -89.32 -49.67
C ASP A 31 -26.03 -88.45 -49.08
N ALA A 32 -26.18 -87.12 -49.13
CA ALA A 32 -25.29 -86.20 -48.44
C ALA A 32 -25.35 -86.38 -46.91
N ALA A 33 -26.56 -86.55 -46.36
CA ALA A 33 -26.77 -86.83 -44.94
C ALA A 33 -26.13 -88.17 -44.52
N ARG A 34 -26.28 -89.22 -45.34
CA ARG A 34 -25.60 -90.51 -45.12
C ARG A 34 -24.09 -90.38 -45.12
N ARG A 35 -23.53 -89.60 -46.06
CA ARG A 35 -22.09 -89.32 -46.10
C ARG A 35 -21.61 -88.58 -44.85
N MET A 36 -22.33 -87.54 -44.43
CA MET A 36 -22.00 -86.79 -43.20
C MET A 36 -22.09 -87.67 -41.96
N ALA A 37 -23.16 -88.46 -41.83
CA ALA A 37 -23.36 -89.37 -40.70
C ALA A 37 -22.29 -90.47 -40.64
N ALA A 38 -21.95 -91.08 -41.79
CA ALA A 38 -20.93 -92.12 -41.88
C ALA A 38 -19.52 -91.59 -41.61
N ALA A 39 -19.20 -90.39 -42.11
CA ALA A 39 -17.91 -89.75 -41.88
C ALA A 39 -17.80 -89.08 -40.50
N SER A 40 -18.90 -89.00 -39.74
CA SER A 40 -18.97 -88.28 -38.46
C SER A 40 -18.57 -86.80 -38.58
N CYS A 41 -18.85 -86.17 -39.72
CA CYS A 41 -18.51 -84.77 -39.99
C CYS A 41 -19.74 -83.86 -39.82
N SER A 42 -19.52 -82.64 -39.33
CA SER A 42 -20.58 -81.64 -39.10
C SER A 42 -20.90 -80.77 -40.32
N SER A 43 -20.16 -80.96 -41.42
CA SER A 43 -20.42 -80.32 -42.70
C SER A 43 -19.92 -81.17 -43.87
N ILE A 44 -20.46 -80.89 -45.06
CA ILE A 44 -20.02 -81.42 -46.35
C ILE A 44 -19.88 -80.27 -47.35
N ILE A 45 -18.78 -80.26 -48.10
CA ILE A 45 -18.54 -79.26 -49.14
C ILE A 45 -19.18 -79.73 -50.45
N VAL A 46 -19.96 -78.86 -51.07
CA VAL A 46 -20.62 -79.14 -52.34
C VAL A 46 -19.75 -78.61 -53.47
N MET A 47 -19.39 -79.52 -54.37
CA MET A 47 -18.53 -79.26 -55.51
C MET A 47 -19.33 -79.22 -56.81
N HIS A 48 -18.91 -78.38 -57.75
CA HIS A 48 -19.34 -78.40 -59.14
C HIS A 48 -18.11 -78.12 -60.02
N ASP A 49 -17.81 -79.02 -60.97
CA ASP A 49 -16.65 -78.91 -61.85
C ASP A 49 -15.33 -78.61 -61.10
N ALA A 50 -15.09 -79.34 -60.01
CA ALA A 50 -13.93 -79.22 -59.11
C ALA A 50 -13.80 -77.89 -58.33
N VAL A 51 -14.83 -77.04 -58.33
CA VAL A 51 -14.90 -75.81 -57.52
C VAL A 51 -15.89 -75.98 -56.36
N ALA A 52 -15.52 -75.52 -55.17
CA ALA A 52 -16.42 -75.48 -54.01
C ALA A 52 -17.48 -74.39 -54.21
N VAL A 53 -18.73 -74.79 -54.43
CA VAL A 53 -19.84 -73.88 -54.76
C VAL A 53 -20.85 -73.68 -53.63
N GLY A 54 -20.75 -74.47 -52.56
CA GLY A 54 -21.61 -74.37 -51.38
C GLY A 54 -21.14 -75.28 -50.24
N ILE A 55 -21.69 -75.07 -49.05
CA ILE A 55 -21.46 -75.90 -47.86
C ILE A 55 -22.81 -76.27 -47.27
N TRP A 56 -22.96 -77.52 -46.87
CA TRP A 56 -24.15 -78.00 -46.17
C TRP A 56 -23.74 -78.52 -44.79
N THR A 57 -24.40 -78.02 -43.75
CA THR A 57 -24.03 -78.22 -42.34
C THR A 57 -25.15 -78.90 -41.55
N GLU A 58 -24.85 -79.37 -40.35
CA GLU A 58 -25.87 -79.88 -39.39
C GLU A 58 -27.01 -78.87 -39.15
N ARG A 59 -26.72 -77.56 -39.21
CA ARG A 59 -27.72 -76.51 -39.06
C ARG A 59 -28.63 -76.37 -40.28
N ASP A 60 -28.09 -76.58 -41.49
CA ASP A 60 -28.89 -76.60 -42.71
C ASP A 60 -29.80 -77.86 -42.73
N ALA A 61 -29.31 -78.98 -42.18
CA ALA A 61 -30.11 -80.18 -41.99
C ALA A 61 -31.30 -79.97 -41.02
N LEU A 62 -31.11 -79.17 -39.97
CA LEU A 62 -32.18 -78.78 -39.06
C LEU A 62 -33.31 -78.03 -39.78
N ALA A 63 -32.99 -77.14 -40.73
CA ALA A 63 -33.98 -76.42 -41.53
C ALA A 63 -34.82 -77.36 -42.41
N LEU A 64 -34.24 -78.48 -42.85
CA LEU A 64 -34.92 -79.47 -43.69
C LEU A 64 -35.81 -80.42 -42.89
N ALA A 65 -35.47 -80.69 -41.63
CA ALA A 65 -36.32 -81.49 -40.75
C ALA A 65 -37.66 -80.82 -40.39
N GLU A 66 -37.74 -79.48 -40.50
CA GLU A 66 -39.00 -78.74 -40.37
C GLU A 66 -39.91 -78.89 -41.60
N TYR A 67 -39.32 -79.10 -42.77
CA TYR A 67 -40.03 -79.23 -44.04
C TYR A 67 -39.61 -80.52 -44.76
N PRO A 68 -40.14 -81.69 -44.35
CA PRO A 68 -39.70 -83.00 -44.85
C PRO A 68 -39.78 -83.16 -46.38
N ALA A 69 -40.68 -82.41 -47.03
CA ALA A 69 -40.83 -82.35 -48.48
C ALA A 69 -39.55 -81.85 -49.21
N LEU A 70 -38.68 -81.10 -48.52
CA LEU A 70 -37.39 -80.64 -49.06
C LEU A 70 -36.29 -81.72 -49.00
N GLY A 71 -36.47 -82.79 -48.23
CA GLY A 71 -35.45 -83.85 -48.04
C GLY A 71 -35.17 -84.69 -49.29
N ALA A 72 -36.08 -84.69 -50.28
CA ALA A 72 -35.90 -85.37 -51.57
C ALA A 72 -35.21 -84.48 -52.64
N GLN A 73 -34.85 -83.24 -52.30
CA GLN A 73 -34.24 -82.31 -53.23
C GLN A 73 -32.73 -82.57 -53.41
N ARG A 74 -32.17 -81.93 -54.43
CA ARG A 74 -30.74 -81.88 -54.69
C ARG A 74 -30.07 -80.94 -53.68
N ILE A 75 -28.86 -81.26 -53.26
CA ILE A 75 -28.14 -80.49 -52.24
C ILE A 75 -27.84 -79.05 -52.70
N ASP A 76 -27.71 -78.81 -54.01
CA ASP A 76 -27.52 -77.47 -54.59
C ASP A 76 -28.67 -76.48 -54.33
N ALA A 77 -29.87 -76.98 -54.05
CA ALA A 77 -31.04 -76.17 -53.73
C ALA A 77 -31.12 -75.75 -52.25
N VAL A 78 -30.40 -76.45 -51.36
CA VAL A 78 -30.57 -76.32 -49.90
C VAL A 78 -29.26 -76.03 -49.14
N MET A 79 -28.14 -75.96 -49.84
CA MET A 79 -26.85 -75.61 -49.27
C MET A 79 -26.69 -74.10 -49.03
N SER A 80 -25.85 -73.75 -48.07
CA SER A 80 -25.42 -72.37 -47.83
C SER A 80 -24.44 -71.91 -48.92
N ARG A 81 -24.72 -70.75 -49.54
CA ARG A 81 -23.89 -70.11 -50.58
C ARG A 81 -23.74 -68.61 -50.32
N PRO A 82 -22.57 -68.00 -50.60
CA PRO A 82 -21.29 -68.63 -50.96
C PRO A 82 -20.59 -69.26 -49.73
N VAL A 83 -19.71 -70.23 -49.95
CA VAL A 83 -18.89 -70.82 -48.86
C VAL A 83 -17.92 -69.77 -48.35
N LEU A 84 -17.92 -69.48 -47.05
CA LEU A 84 -16.89 -68.61 -46.49
C LEU A 84 -15.54 -69.31 -46.65
N SER A 85 -14.65 -68.69 -47.42
CA SER A 85 -13.28 -69.17 -47.60
C SER A 85 -12.31 -68.30 -46.82
N LEU A 86 -11.44 -68.93 -46.02
CA LEU A 86 -10.36 -68.29 -45.26
C LEU A 86 -9.02 -68.78 -45.78
N ALA A 87 -8.04 -67.89 -45.93
CA ALA A 87 -6.70 -68.29 -46.38
C ALA A 87 -6.00 -69.11 -45.29
N ALA A 88 -5.21 -70.13 -45.65
CA ALA A 88 -4.48 -70.96 -44.69
C ALA A 88 -3.62 -70.16 -43.69
N ARG A 89 -3.02 -69.06 -44.15
CA ARG A 89 -2.23 -68.12 -43.35
C ARG A 89 -3.04 -67.19 -42.42
N THR A 90 -4.37 -67.28 -42.44
CA THR A 90 -5.21 -66.48 -41.56
C THR A 90 -4.89 -66.87 -40.12
N ARG A 91 -4.68 -65.90 -39.25
CA ARG A 91 -4.39 -66.17 -37.85
C ARG A 91 -5.65 -66.67 -37.15
N LEU A 92 -5.46 -67.52 -36.15
CA LEU A 92 -6.53 -68.11 -35.37
C LEU A 92 -7.54 -67.07 -34.83
N CYS A 93 -7.05 -65.92 -34.31
CA CYS A 93 -7.92 -64.85 -33.80
C CYS A 93 -8.77 -64.20 -34.91
N ASP A 94 -8.20 -63.98 -36.09
CA ASP A 94 -8.90 -63.36 -37.22
C ASP A 94 -9.98 -64.31 -37.77
N ALA A 95 -9.68 -65.61 -37.81
CA ALA A 95 -10.66 -66.64 -38.17
C ALA A 95 -11.80 -66.73 -37.14
N ALA A 96 -11.50 -66.63 -35.84
CA ALA A 96 -12.51 -66.58 -34.78
C ALA A 96 -13.40 -65.34 -34.86
N SER A 97 -12.84 -64.16 -35.17
CA SER A 97 -13.63 -62.95 -35.43
C SER A 97 -14.53 -63.13 -36.65
N ALA A 98 -13.99 -63.68 -37.75
CA ALA A 98 -14.75 -63.88 -38.98
C ALA A 98 -15.94 -64.84 -38.80
N PHE A 99 -15.82 -65.87 -37.96
CA PHE A 99 -16.91 -66.79 -37.64
C PHE A 99 -18.01 -66.09 -36.83
N ARG A 100 -17.61 -65.27 -35.84
CA ARG A 100 -18.52 -64.50 -34.99
C ARG A 100 -19.28 -63.43 -35.77
N ASP A 101 -18.56 -62.59 -36.52
CA ASP A 101 -19.14 -61.47 -37.27
C ASP A 101 -20.14 -61.95 -38.33
N LYS A 102 -19.87 -63.12 -38.93
CA LYS A 102 -20.71 -63.71 -39.97
C LYS A 102 -21.74 -64.70 -39.43
N GLY A 103 -21.70 -65.03 -38.14
CA GLY A 103 -22.63 -65.95 -37.48
C GLY A 103 -22.58 -67.38 -38.02
N ILE A 104 -21.42 -67.84 -38.49
CA ILE A 104 -21.22 -69.16 -39.09
C ILE A 104 -20.39 -70.08 -38.18
N ARG A 105 -20.55 -71.40 -38.36
CA ARG A 105 -19.84 -72.41 -37.56
C ARG A 105 -18.75 -73.17 -38.33
N HIS A 106 -18.67 -72.97 -39.64
CA HIS A 106 -17.75 -73.68 -40.54
C HIS A 106 -17.26 -72.74 -41.63
N GLY A 107 -15.97 -72.83 -41.93
CA GLY A 107 -15.33 -72.10 -43.02
C GLY A 107 -14.42 -73.03 -43.81
N LEU A 108 -14.39 -72.85 -45.12
CA LEU A 108 -13.45 -73.55 -46.00
C LEU A 108 -12.08 -72.88 -45.90
N VAL A 109 -11.05 -73.63 -45.57
CA VAL A 109 -9.68 -73.15 -45.60
C VAL A 109 -9.10 -73.41 -46.97
N VAL A 110 -8.60 -72.35 -47.61
CA VAL A 110 -8.04 -72.40 -48.95
C VAL A 110 -6.55 -72.06 -48.94
N GLY A 111 -5.78 -72.73 -49.79
CA GLY A 111 -4.37 -72.40 -50.01
C GLY A 111 -4.20 -71.15 -50.87
N ASP A 112 -2.95 -70.73 -51.07
CA ASP A 112 -2.64 -69.48 -51.79
C ASP A 112 -3.11 -69.48 -53.27
N ALA A 113 -3.28 -70.65 -53.89
CA ALA A 113 -3.82 -70.79 -55.25
C ALA A 113 -5.33 -71.08 -55.29
N GLY A 114 -6.04 -70.92 -54.15
CA GLY A 114 -7.50 -71.06 -54.05
C GLY A 114 -8.02 -72.50 -53.94
N GLN A 115 -7.12 -73.49 -53.91
CA GLN A 115 -7.49 -74.89 -53.71
C GLN A 115 -8.02 -75.14 -52.28
N PRO A 116 -9.08 -75.94 -52.12
CA PRO A 116 -9.60 -76.30 -50.80
C PRO A 116 -8.60 -77.19 -50.06
N LEU A 117 -8.14 -76.76 -48.89
CA LEU A 117 -7.23 -77.51 -48.02
C LEU A 117 -7.98 -78.27 -46.92
N GLY A 118 -9.09 -77.71 -46.44
CA GLY A 118 -10.05 -78.42 -45.59
C GLY A 118 -11.05 -77.52 -44.92
N VAL A 119 -11.80 -78.03 -43.95
CA VAL A 119 -12.84 -77.28 -43.25
C VAL A 119 -12.41 -77.01 -41.83
N LEU A 120 -12.45 -75.74 -41.44
CA LEU A 120 -12.28 -75.31 -40.06
C LEU A 120 -13.66 -75.18 -39.42
N SER A 121 -13.88 -75.86 -38.30
CA SER A 121 -15.08 -75.70 -37.50
C SER A 121 -14.85 -74.77 -36.32
N GLU A 122 -15.94 -74.19 -35.79
CA GLU A 122 -15.93 -73.43 -34.54
C GLU A 122 -15.31 -74.24 -33.40
N THR A 123 -15.56 -75.56 -33.38
CA THR A 123 -14.94 -76.48 -32.41
C THR A 123 -13.41 -76.53 -32.54
N ASP A 124 -12.86 -76.51 -33.75
CA ASP A 124 -11.39 -76.55 -33.96
C ASP A 124 -10.71 -75.26 -33.48
N LEU A 125 -11.38 -74.11 -33.68
CA LEU A 125 -10.96 -72.83 -33.12
C LEU A 125 -10.95 -72.89 -31.59
N VAL A 126 -12.00 -73.46 -30.97
CA VAL A 126 -12.09 -73.61 -29.51
C VAL A 126 -10.99 -74.47 -28.92
N MET A 127 -10.67 -75.58 -29.58
CA MET A 127 -9.67 -76.51 -29.09
C MET A 127 -8.27 -75.92 -29.06
N SER A 128 -8.02 -74.92 -29.91
CA SER A 128 -6.68 -74.38 -30.18
C SER A 128 -6.41 -73.03 -29.50
N GLN A 129 -7.41 -72.43 -28.84
CA GLN A 129 -7.26 -71.23 -28.01
C GLN A 129 -6.75 -71.61 -26.60
N GLY A 130 -5.49 -71.29 -26.30
CA GLY A 130 -4.82 -71.60 -25.02
C GLY A 130 -5.33 -70.80 -23.80
N THR A 131 -6.63 -70.84 -23.50
CA THR A 131 -7.31 -70.10 -22.41
C THR A 131 -7.37 -70.87 -21.08
N GLU A 132 -6.53 -71.90 -20.91
CA GLU A 132 -6.64 -72.90 -19.84
C GLU A 132 -6.61 -72.32 -18.43
N PHE A 133 -5.71 -71.36 -18.18
CA PHE A 133 -5.54 -70.75 -16.85
C PHE A 133 -6.77 -69.92 -16.44
N TYR A 134 -7.40 -69.22 -17.40
CA TYR A 134 -8.59 -68.42 -17.14
C TYR A 134 -9.82 -69.30 -16.88
N LEU A 135 -9.98 -70.38 -17.65
CA LEU A 135 -11.08 -71.34 -17.47
C LEU A 135 -11.03 -72.07 -16.13
N GLN A 136 -9.85 -72.19 -15.50
CA GLN A 136 -9.69 -72.77 -14.16
C GLN A 136 -10.17 -71.85 -13.03
N MET A 137 -10.11 -70.53 -13.22
CA MET A 137 -10.50 -69.55 -12.21
C MET A 137 -12.00 -69.23 -12.21
N ARG A 138 -12.77 -69.74 -13.17
CA ARG A 138 -14.19 -69.46 -13.34
C ARG A 138 -15.07 -70.70 -13.20
N SER A 139 -16.19 -70.55 -12.49
CA SER A 139 -17.22 -71.59 -12.36
C SER A 139 -18.15 -71.62 -13.58
N ILE A 140 -18.84 -72.74 -13.80
CA ILE A 140 -19.87 -72.88 -14.83
C ILE A 140 -20.99 -71.85 -14.62
N GLU A 141 -21.37 -71.58 -13.37
CA GLU A 141 -22.35 -70.54 -13.01
C GLU A 141 -21.96 -69.15 -13.53
N SER A 142 -20.66 -68.79 -13.46
CA SER A 142 -20.17 -67.48 -13.93
C SER A 142 -20.27 -67.27 -15.44
N ALA A 143 -20.48 -68.34 -16.21
CA ALA A 143 -20.74 -68.26 -17.64
C ALA A 143 -22.23 -68.14 -17.99
N CYS A 144 -23.12 -68.07 -17.01
CA CYS A 144 -24.57 -67.93 -17.20
C CYS A 144 -25.12 -68.85 -18.31
N PRO A 145 -25.05 -70.18 -18.16
CA PRO A 145 -25.46 -71.11 -19.20
C PRO A 145 -26.93 -70.85 -19.59
N PRO A 146 -27.27 -70.92 -20.89
CA PRO A 146 -28.62 -70.65 -21.34
C PRO A 146 -29.61 -71.63 -20.71
N ALA A 147 -30.80 -71.14 -20.38
CA ALA A 147 -31.88 -71.97 -19.86
C ALA A 147 -32.18 -73.11 -20.85
N PRO A 148 -32.30 -74.37 -20.39
CA PRO A 148 -32.42 -75.49 -21.29
C PRO A 148 -33.75 -75.40 -22.04
N LEU A 149 -33.69 -75.49 -23.38
CA LEU A 149 -34.89 -75.66 -24.17
C LEU A 149 -35.41 -77.09 -23.93
N VAL A 150 -36.53 -77.23 -23.20
CA VAL A 150 -37.12 -78.54 -22.88
C VAL A 150 -38.33 -78.82 -23.77
N VAL A 151 -38.38 -80.03 -24.35
CA VAL A 151 -39.49 -80.57 -25.15
C VAL A 151 -39.94 -81.92 -24.61
N ASP A 152 -41.21 -82.26 -24.81
CA ASP A 152 -41.74 -83.57 -24.44
C ASP A 152 -41.30 -84.64 -25.44
N ALA A 153 -41.01 -85.86 -24.98
CA ALA A 153 -40.58 -86.97 -25.83
C ALA A 153 -41.56 -87.30 -26.98
N MET A 154 -42.84 -86.97 -26.83
CA MET A 154 -43.87 -87.18 -27.86
C MET A 154 -43.94 -86.07 -28.90
N THR A 155 -43.16 -85.00 -28.76
CA THR A 155 -43.17 -83.87 -29.70
C THR A 155 -42.68 -84.33 -31.09
N PRO A 156 -43.36 -83.93 -32.20
CA PRO A 156 -42.88 -84.23 -33.55
C PRO A 156 -41.54 -83.56 -33.86
N LEU A 157 -40.67 -84.24 -34.60
CA LEU A 157 -39.34 -83.74 -34.97
C LEU A 157 -39.37 -82.38 -35.67
N ALA A 158 -40.35 -82.14 -36.54
CA ALA A 158 -40.50 -80.85 -37.24
C ALA A 158 -40.76 -79.68 -36.28
N ALA A 159 -41.58 -79.88 -35.24
CA ALA A 159 -41.85 -78.87 -34.24
C ALA A 159 -40.62 -78.61 -33.34
N VAL A 160 -39.84 -79.66 -33.07
CA VAL A 160 -38.57 -79.53 -32.33
C VAL A 160 -37.53 -78.78 -33.16
N ALA A 161 -37.41 -79.10 -34.45
CA ALA A 161 -36.53 -78.40 -35.38
C ALA A 161 -36.88 -76.90 -35.46
N HIS A 162 -38.17 -76.57 -35.54
CA HIS A 162 -38.65 -75.19 -35.50
C HIS A 162 -38.22 -74.45 -34.23
N ARG A 163 -38.48 -75.03 -33.06
CA ARG A 163 -38.09 -74.43 -31.77
C ARG A 163 -36.57 -74.27 -31.63
N MET A 164 -35.79 -75.24 -32.09
CA MET A 164 -34.32 -75.13 -32.10
C MET A 164 -33.85 -73.97 -33.00
N ARG A 165 -34.48 -73.74 -34.16
CA ARG A 165 -34.16 -72.60 -35.03
C ARG A 165 -34.56 -71.26 -34.43
N GLU A 166 -35.77 -71.15 -33.89
CA GLU A 166 -36.26 -69.92 -33.24
C GLU A 166 -35.38 -69.49 -32.07
N CYS A 167 -35.04 -70.43 -31.19
CA CYS A 167 -34.18 -70.16 -30.04
C CYS A 167 -32.68 -70.14 -30.38
N ARG A 168 -32.31 -70.36 -31.67
CA ARG A 168 -30.93 -70.53 -32.14
C ARG A 168 -30.13 -71.58 -31.34
N ALA A 169 -30.83 -72.60 -30.82
CA ALA A 169 -30.28 -73.63 -29.97
C ALA A 169 -29.68 -74.78 -30.80
N SER A 170 -28.46 -75.20 -30.49
CA SER A 170 -27.77 -76.32 -31.14
C SER A 170 -28.14 -77.69 -30.58
N ALA A 171 -28.89 -77.71 -29.47
CA ALA A 171 -29.46 -78.91 -28.88
C ALA A 171 -30.71 -78.57 -28.06
N VAL A 172 -31.53 -79.59 -27.79
CA VAL A 172 -32.74 -79.52 -26.98
C VAL A 172 -32.74 -80.66 -25.97
N VAL A 173 -33.28 -80.41 -24.78
CA VAL A 173 -33.46 -81.42 -23.75
C VAL A 173 -34.81 -82.10 -23.94
N VAL A 174 -34.82 -83.43 -24.03
CA VAL A 174 -36.01 -84.25 -24.26
C VAL A 174 -36.47 -84.86 -22.95
N ARG A 175 -37.70 -84.58 -22.52
CA ARG A 175 -38.27 -85.07 -21.27
C ARG A 175 -39.13 -86.32 -21.50
N TYR A 176 -38.76 -87.43 -20.86
CA TYR A 176 -39.50 -88.70 -20.90
C TYR A 176 -40.39 -88.92 -19.66
N GLY A 177 -40.15 -88.20 -18.57
CA GLY A 177 -40.87 -88.28 -17.29
C GLY A 177 -40.50 -87.12 -16.36
N THR A 178 -40.81 -87.20 -15.05
CA THR A 178 -40.56 -86.11 -14.09
C THR A 178 -39.07 -85.78 -13.89
N ASP A 179 -38.16 -86.77 -13.99
CA ASP A 179 -36.71 -86.59 -13.82
C ASP A 179 -35.86 -87.40 -14.84
N ASP A 180 -36.47 -87.81 -15.96
CA ASP A 180 -35.78 -88.53 -17.04
C ASP A 180 -35.59 -87.62 -18.25
N TYR A 181 -34.35 -87.17 -18.44
CA TYR A 181 -33.95 -86.25 -19.50
C TYR A 181 -33.00 -86.95 -20.48
N GLY A 182 -33.28 -86.81 -21.77
CA GLY A 182 -32.37 -87.07 -22.87
C GLY A 182 -31.97 -85.79 -23.58
N ILE A 183 -31.17 -85.92 -24.64
CA ILE A 183 -30.74 -84.80 -25.48
C ILE A 183 -30.92 -85.14 -26.95
N LEU A 184 -31.41 -84.17 -27.72
CA LEU A 184 -31.44 -84.21 -29.18
C LEU A 184 -30.63 -83.03 -29.71
N THR A 185 -29.63 -83.33 -30.53
CA THR A 185 -28.68 -82.37 -31.13
C THR A 185 -28.94 -82.22 -32.63
N GLU A 186 -28.39 -81.17 -33.25
CA GLU A 186 -28.43 -81.00 -34.71
C GLU A 186 -27.86 -82.23 -35.47
N ARG A 187 -26.85 -82.92 -34.89
CA ARG A 187 -26.28 -84.15 -35.43
C ARG A 187 -27.26 -85.32 -35.46
N ASP A 188 -28.13 -85.41 -34.46
CA ASP A 188 -29.17 -86.44 -34.41
C ASP A 188 -30.17 -86.26 -35.54
N VAL A 189 -30.49 -85.01 -35.87
CA VAL A 189 -31.36 -84.67 -37.00
C VAL A 189 -30.76 -85.14 -38.34
N VAL A 190 -29.45 -84.99 -38.54
CA VAL A 190 -28.75 -85.53 -39.73
C VAL A 190 -28.88 -87.05 -39.81
N ARG A 191 -28.79 -87.76 -38.68
CA ARG A 191 -28.96 -89.24 -38.64
C ARG A 191 -30.39 -89.65 -39.03
N VAL A 192 -31.40 -88.91 -38.59
CA VAL A 192 -32.80 -89.16 -38.98
C VAL A 192 -32.99 -88.95 -40.48
N LEU A 193 -32.44 -87.88 -41.05
CA LEU A 193 -32.49 -87.62 -42.49
C LEU A 193 -31.75 -88.70 -43.30
N ALA A 194 -30.63 -89.22 -42.80
CA ALA A 194 -29.85 -90.28 -43.44
C ALA A 194 -30.58 -91.64 -43.48
N ALA A 195 -31.40 -91.94 -42.46
CA ALA A 195 -32.18 -93.17 -42.38
C ALA A 195 -33.34 -93.21 -43.40
N GLY A 196 -33.83 -92.05 -43.86
CA GLY A 196 -34.98 -91.95 -44.75
C GLY A 196 -36.34 -92.00 -44.04
N ASP A 197 -36.35 -92.10 -42.71
CA ASP A 197 -37.54 -92.17 -41.86
C ASP A 197 -38.31 -90.84 -41.74
N ALA A 198 -37.82 -89.77 -42.35
CA ALA A 198 -38.45 -88.45 -42.33
C ALA A 198 -39.70 -88.34 -43.26
N GLN A 199 -40.00 -89.36 -44.07
CA GLN A 199 -40.99 -89.27 -45.17
C GLN A 199 -42.21 -90.20 -45.04
N GLY A 200 -42.42 -90.86 -43.89
CA GLY A 200 -43.60 -91.71 -43.64
C GLY A 200 -44.63 -91.07 -42.71
N ASP A 201 -45.92 -91.36 -42.94
CA ASP A 201 -47.11 -90.90 -42.17
C ASP A 201 -47.15 -91.39 -40.69
N ALA A 202 -46.07 -91.98 -40.19
CA ALA A 202 -45.78 -92.09 -38.77
C ALA A 202 -44.89 -90.89 -38.37
N ALA A 203 -45.52 -89.72 -38.22
CA ALA A 203 -44.93 -88.55 -37.55
C ALA A 203 -44.70 -88.83 -36.05
N GLY A 204 -43.85 -89.81 -35.77
CA GLY A 204 -43.58 -90.37 -34.46
C GLY A 204 -42.66 -89.45 -33.66
N ALA A 205 -43.09 -89.17 -32.44
CA ALA A 205 -42.31 -88.73 -31.29
C ALA A 205 -40.77 -88.73 -31.47
N ILE A 206 -40.08 -87.66 -31.06
CA ILE A 206 -38.60 -87.60 -30.97
C ILE A 206 -37.98 -88.67 -30.04
N ALA A 207 -38.79 -89.35 -29.25
CA ALA A 207 -38.41 -90.37 -28.27
C ALA A 207 -37.36 -91.41 -28.71
N PRO A 208 -37.35 -91.97 -29.94
CA PRO A 208 -36.36 -92.96 -30.37
C PRO A 208 -35.08 -92.33 -30.95
N TYR A 209 -35.10 -91.03 -31.27
CA TYR A 209 -33.99 -90.34 -31.93
C TYR A 209 -33.09 -89.56 -30.96
N ALA A 210 -33.61 -89.22 -29.77
CA ALA A 210 -32.84 -88.56 -28.73
C ALA A 210 -31.96 -89.55 -27.96
N THR A 211 -30.76 -89.10 -27.58
CA THR A 211 -29.86 -89.88 -26.74
C THR A 211 -30.37 -89.85 -25.30
N ARG A 212 -30.72 -91.02 -24.74
CA ARG A 212 -31.19 -91.14 -23.34
C ARG A 212 -30.05 -90.88 -22.35
N MET A 213 -30.41 -90.42 -21.15
CA MET A 213 -29.52 -89.95 -20.08
C MET A 213 -28.68 -88.73 -20.49
N LEU A 214 -29.21 -87.55 -20.22
CA LEU A 214 -28.50 -86.28 -20.32
C LEU A 214 -27.35 -86.25 -19.30
N ARG A 215 -26.13 -86.39 -19.80
CA ARG A 215 -24.92 -86.19 -18.98
C ARG A 215 -24.86 -84.75 -18.50
N SER A 216 -24.61 -84.57 -17.21
CA SER A 216 -24.71 -83.26 -16.55
C SER A 216 -23.58 -83.03 -15.54
N LEU A 217 -23.21 -81.76 -15.34
CA LEU A 217 -22.21 -81.28 -14.38
C LEU A 217 -22.84 -80.30 -13.39
N ARG A 218 -22.22 -80.10 -12.22
CA ARG A 218 -22.69 -79.10 -11.24
C ARG A 218 -22.20 -77.70 -11.61
N GLN A 219 -23.06 -76.69 -11.46
CA GLN A 219 -22.76 -75.29 -11.76
C GLN A 219 -21.53 -74.72 -11.00
N SER A 220 -21.19 -75.31 -9.85
CA SER A 220 -20.03 -74.95 -9.03
C SER A 220 -18.68 -75.45 -9.57
N GLN A 221 -18.68 -76.38 -10.53
CA GLN A 221 -17.45 -76.86 -11.17
C GLN A 221 -16.87 -75.79 -12.10
N THR A 222 -15.57 -75.89 -12.42
CA THR A 222 -14.91 -74.89 -13.27
C THR A 222 -15.29 -75.04 -14.75
N LEU A 223 -15.22 -73.95 -15.51
CA LEU A 223 -15.37 -73.99 -16.97
C LEU A 223 -14.31 -74.88 -17.64
N TYR A 224 -13.12 -74.97 -17.04
CA TYR A 224 -12.08 -75.92 -17.46
C TYR A 224 -12.54 -77.38 -17.32
N THR A 225 -13.15 -77.73 -16.18
CA THR A 225 -13.72 -79.07 -15.97
C THR A 225 -14.84 -79.37 -16.96
N ALA A 226 -15.74 -78.41 -17.23
CA ALA A 226 -16.78 -78.57 -18.25
C ALA A 226 -16.20 -78.80 -19.65
N ARG A 227 -15.20 -78.02 -20.05
CA ARG A 227 -14.51 -78.18 -21.33
C ARG A 227 -13.86 -79.56 -21.45
N GLN A 228 -13.10 -79.98 -20.44
CA GLN A 228 -12.45 -81.30 -20.43
C GLN A 228 -13.49 -82.44 -20.51
N PHE A 229 -14.59 -82.33 -19.76
CA PHE A 229 -15.66 -83.32 -19.79
C PHE A 229 -16.31 -83.47 -21.16
N LEU A 230 -16.60 -82.35 -21.84
CA LEU A 230 -17.15 -82.32 -23.20
C LEU A 230 -16.19 -82.99 -24.20
N ILE A 231 -14.89 -82.66 -24.13
CA ILE A 231 -13.85 -83.19 -25.02
C ILE A 231 -13.67 -84.71 -24.81
N GLU A 232 -13.48 -85.14 -23.57
CA GLU A 232 -13.20 -86.54 -23.21
C GLU A 232 -14.33 -87.48 -23.65
N HIS A 233 -15.58 -87.02 -23.51
CA HIS A 233 -16.75 -87.81 -23.88
C HIS A 233 -17.20 -87.61 -25.34
N GLN A 234 -16.44 -86.84 -26.14
CA GLN A 234 -16.78 -86.49 -27.52
C GLN A 234 -18.18 -85.88 -27.68
N MET A 235 -18.58 -85.04 -26.73
CA MET A 235 -19.88 -84.36 -26.70
C MET A 235 -19.71 -82.86 -26.94
N ARG A 236 -20.78 -82.22 -27.41
CA ARG A 236 -20.80 -80.76 -27.63
C ARG A 236 -21.66 -80.01 -26.62
N HIS A 237 -22.44 -80.73 -25.83
CA HIS A 237 -23.39 -80.20 -24.87
C HIS A 237 -23.38 -81.04 -23.60
N VAL A 238 -23.55 -80.37 -22.46
CA VAL A 238 -23.66 -80.99 -21.15
C VAL A 238 -24.75 -80.27 -20.35
N GLY A 239 -25.58 -81.03 -19.63
CA GLY A 239 -26.55 -80.45 -18.71
C GLY A 239 -25.85 -79.76 -17.54
N VAL A 240 -26.42 -78.68 -17.04
CA VAL A 240 -25.93 -77.99 -15.83
C VAL A 240 -26.95 -78.16 -14.73
N LEU A 241 -26.51 -78.74 -13.62
CA LEU A 241 -27.30 -78.95 -12.42
C LEU A 241 -26.98 -77.88 -11.38
N ASP A 242 -28.00 -77.40 -10.68
CA ASP A 242 -27.80 -76.62 -9.46
C ASP A 242 -27.31 -77.49 -8.30
N ASP A 243 -27.05 -76.87 -7.16
CA ASP A 243 -26.61 -77.59 -5.96
C ASP A 243 -27.68 -78.52 -5.37
N LYS A 244 -28.95 -78.38 -5.79
CA LYS A 244 -30.08 -79.24 -5.41
C LYS A 244 -30.29 -80.41 -6.39
N GLY A 245 -29.52 -80.48 -7.48
CA GLY A 245 -29.58 -81.52 -8.50
C GLY A 245 -30.63 -81.28 -9.58
N ALA A 246 -31.24 -80.10 -9.64
CA ALA A 246 -32.18 -79.74 -10.69
C ALA A 246 -31.45 -79.22 -11.94
N LEU A 247 -31.95 -79.56 -13.13
CA LEU A 247 -31.40 -79.07 -14.40
C LEU A 247 -31.73 -77.58 -14.58
N VAL A 248 -30.72 -76.73 -14.50
CA VAL A 248 -30.83 -75.26 -14.60
C VAL A 248 -30.30 -74.69 -15.91
N GLY A 249 -29.47 -75.44 -16.63
CA GLY A 249 -28.83 -74.96 -17.85
C GLY A 249 -28.46 -76.07 -18.82
N LEU A 250 -28.18 -75.70 -20.07
CA LEU A 250 -27.49 -76.54 -21.03
C LEU A 250 -26.24 -75.78 -21.51
N LEU A 251 -25.06 -76.27 -21.19
CA LEU A 251 -23.80 -75.63 -21.56
C LEU A 251 -23.22 -76.28 -22.81
N SER A 252 -22.98 -75.48 -23.85
CA SER A 252 -22.25 -75.91 -25.04
C SER A 252 -20.79 -75.46 -25.02
N LEU A 253 -19.96 -76.10 -25.84
CA LEU A 253 -18.57 -75.70 -26.01
C LEU A 253 -18.43 -74.24 -26.51
N SER A 254 -19.37 -73.76 -27.32
CA SER A 254 -19.41 -72.37 -27.82
C SER A 254 -19.72 -71.35 -26.70
N ASP A 255 -20.55 -71.71 -25.73
CA ASP A 255 -20.92 -70.82 -24.62
C ASP A 255 -19.73 -70.54 -23.69
N ILE A 256 -18.85 -71.54 -23.49
CA ILE A 256 -17.65 -71.43 -22.66
C ILE A 256 -16.70 -70.36 -23.21
N LEU A 257 -16.64 -70.15 -24.53
CA LEU A 257 -15.73 -69.18 -25.13
C LEU A 257 -16.28 -67.77 -25.26
N ASN A 258 -17.55 -67.65 -25.66
CA ASN A 258 -18.15 -66.33 -25.93
C ASN A 258 -18.14 -65.41 -24.70
N ASN A 259 -18.15 -66.00 -23.49
CA ASN A 259 -18.12 -65.26 -22.22
C ASN A 259 -16.71 -65.03 -21.65
N VAL A 260 -15.66 -65.65 -22.19
CA VAL A 260 -14.29 -65.58 -21.63
C VAL A 260 -13.45 -64.46 -22.24
N GLU A 261 -13.65 -64.12 -23.52
CA GLU A 261 -12.83 -63.09 -24.20
C GLU A 261 -13.25 -61.64 -23.91
N SER A 262 -14.54 -61.39 -23.67
CA SER A 262 -15.05 -60.00 -23.56
C SER A 262 -14.66 -59.31 -22.26
N GLU A 263 -14.54 -60.02 -21.15
CA GLU A 263 -14.23 -59.42 -19.84
C GLU A 263 -12.72 -59.23 -19.62
N PHE A 264 -11.89 -60.18 -20.07
CA PHE A 264 -10.43 -60.14 -19.84
C PHE A 264 -9.72 -59.01 -20.61
N ILE A 265 -10.14 -58.74 -21.86
CA ILE A 265 -9.55 -57.67 -22.68
C ILE A 265 -9.90 -56.28 -22.13
N HIS A 266 -11.08 -56.12 -21.53
CA HIS A 266 -11.54 -54.85 -20.98
C HIS A 266 -10.75 -54.42 -19.74
N GLU A 267 -10.39 -55.36 -18.84
CA GLU A 267 -9.62 -55.05 -17.63
C GLU A 267 -8.17 -54.64 -17.94
N LEU A 268 -7.50 -55.32 -18.89
CA LEU A 268 -6.12 -55.01 -19.25
C LEU A 268 -5.97 -53.63 -19.91
N GLN A 269 -6.95 -53.21 -20.72
CA GLN A 269 -6.95 -51.89 -21.36
C GLN A 269 -7.16 -50.75 -20.37
N ALA A 270 -7.90 -50.97 -19.29
CA ALA A 270 -8.14 -49.96 -18.26
C ALA A 270 -6.84 -49.62 -17.49
N ALA A 271 -6.07 -50.64 -17.07
CA ALA A 271 -4.85 -50.46 -16.29
C ALA A 271 -3.74 -49.71 -17.06
N LEU A 272 -3.60 -49.95 -18.37
CA LEU A 272 -2.62 -49.25 -19.21
C LEU A 272 -2.95 -47.77 -19.37
N ARG A 273 -4.25 -47.42 -19.53
CA ARG A 273 -4.69 -46.02 -19.65
C ARG A 273 -4.42 -45.20 -18.40
N GLU A 274 -4.54 -45.80 -17.22
CA GLU A 274 -4.27 -45.12 -15.94
C GLU A 274 -2.80 -44.74 -15.80
N ARG A 275 -1.88 -45.67 -16.10
CA ARG A 275 -0.43 -45.43 -16.04
C ARG A 275 0.01 -44.34 -17.02
N ASP A 276 -0.46 -44.40 -18.26
CA ASP A 276 -0.09 -43.43 -19.29
C ASP A 276 -0.66 -42.03 -18.97
N GLY A 277 -1.86 -41.98 -18.37
CA GLY A 277 -2.44 -40.75 -17.83
C GLY A 277 -1.58 -40.11 -16.74
N ALA A 278 -1.09 -40.90 -15.78
CA ALA A 278 -0.24 -40.40 -14.69
C ALA A 278 1.13 -39.88 -15.20
N LEU A 279 1.75 -40.58 -16.17
CA LEU A 279 3.02 -40.16 -16.74
C LEU A 279 2.90 -38.84 -17.52
N LEU A 280 1.84 -38.70 -18.33
CA LEU A 280 1.54 -37.47 -19.05
C LEU A 280 1.26 -36.31 -18.10
N ALA A 281 0.56 -36.55 -16.99
CA ALA A 281 0.32 -35.53 -15.96
C ALA A 281 1.62 -35.03 -15.32
N SER A 282 2.53 -35.93 -14.94
CA SER A 282 3.83 -35.58 -14.36
C SER A 282 4.71 -34.76 -15.33
N GLN A 283 4.82 -35.20 -16.58
CA GLN A 283 5.54 -34.45 -17.62
C GLN A 283 4.91 -33.08 -17.88
N ARG A 284 3.58 -32.98 -17.84
CA ARG A 284 2.87 -31.71 -17.98
C ARG A 284 3.16 -30.77 -16.81
N HIS A 285 3.19 -31.28 -15.58
CA HIS A 285 3.53 -30.48 -14.40
C HIS A 285 4.96 -29.93 -14.44
N LEU A 286 5.95 -30.74 -14.81
CA LEU A 286 7.34 -30.27 -14.97
C LEU A 286 7.44 -29.18 -16.04
N ARG A 287 6.85 -29.42 -17.23
CA ARG A 287 6.83 -28.42 -18.31
C ARG A 287 6.07 -27.15 -17.96
N LEU A 288 5.07 -27.23 -17.08
CA LEU A 288 4.36 -26.04 -16.58
C LEU A 288 5.22 -25.29 -15.58
N ALA A 289 5.88 -25.97 -14.65
CA ALA A 289 6.78 -25.35 -13.67
C ALA A 289 7.96 -24.63 -14.35
N ASP A 290 8.60 -25.27 -15.33
CA ASP A 290 9.70 -24.64 -16.10
C ASP A 290 9.20 -23.44 -16.90
N ARG A 291 8.03 -23.53 -17.55
CA ARG A 291 7.45 -22.37 -18.24
C ARG A 291 7.07 -21.23 -17.30
N VAL A 292 6.60 -21.51 -16.09
CA VAL A 292 6.32 -20.48 -15.08
C VAL A 292 7.62 -19.81 -14.64
N PHE A 293 8.68 -20.59 -14.41
CA PHE A 293 10.01 -20.07 -14.07
C PHE A 293 10.55 -19.15 -15.18
N GLU A 294 10.45 -19.58 -16.44
CA GLU A 294 10.96 -18.81 -17.60
C GLU A 294 10.10 -17.59 -17.98
N SER A 295 8.78 -17.64 -17.79
CA SER A 295 7.86 -16.58 -18.22
C SER A 295 7.54 -15.53 -17.15
N THR A 296 7.98 -15.75 -15.91
CA THR A 296 7.83 -14.77 -14.83
C THR A 296 8.63 -13.51 -15.16
N ARG A 297 8.02 -12.34 -14.97
CA ARG A 297 8.66 -11.03 -15.20
C ARG A 297 9.55 -10.57 -14.03
N ASP A 298 9.41 -11.20 -12.89
CA ASP A 298 10.28 -11.00 -11.73
C ASP A 298 11.54 -11.84 -11.88
N GLY A 299 12.67 -11.30 -11.43
CA GLY A 299 13.93 -12.02 -11.40
C GLY A 299 13.86 -13.14 -10.38
N VAL A 300 14.07 -14.36 -10.82
CA VAL A 300 14.12 -15.55 -9.96
C VAL A 300 15.54 -16.09 -9.96
N MET A 301 16.07 -16.34 -8.76
CA MET A 301 17.39 -16.88 -8.54
C MET A 301 17.31 -17.98 -7.47
N ILE A 302 17.94 -19.12 -7.75
CA ILE A 302 18.08 -20.24 -6.82
C ILE A 302 19.55 -20.33 -6.43
N THR A 303 19.82 -20.37 -5.13
CA THR A 303 21.18 -20.50 -4.58
C THR A 303 21.28 -21.73 -3.68
N GLY A 304 22.49 -22.27 -3.56
CA GLY A 304 22.84 -23.16 -2.45
C GLY A 304 22.81 -22.44 -1.09
N LEU A 305 22.99 -23.19 -0.01
CA LEU A 305 23.01 -22.64 1.36
C LEU A 305 24.19 -21.69 1.64
N ASP A 306 25.25 -21.77 0.84
CA ASP A 306 26.42 -20.89 0.89
C ASP A 306 26.22 -19.58 0.12
N GLY A 307 25.08 -19.41 -0.56
CA GLY A 307 24.78 -18.25 -1.39
C GLY A 307 25.31 -18.34 -2.83
N THR A 308 25.85 -19.50 -3.24
CA THR A 308 26.28 -19.75 -4.63
C THR A 308 25.06 -19.91 -5.53
N ILE A 309 24.99 -19.13 -6.60
CA ILE A 309 23.89 -19.15 -7.57
C ILE A 309 23.97 -20.42 -8.41
N GLU A 310 22.90 -21.21 -8.41
CA GLU A 310 22.79 -22.42 -9.22
C GLU A 310 21.93 -22.19 -10.46
N ARG A 311 20.88 -21.38 -10.34
CA ARG A 311 19.94 -21.14 -11.44
C ARG A 311 19.36 -19.75 -11.39
N VAL A 312 19.14 -19.16 -12.55
CA VAL A 312 18.44 -17.88 -12.74
C VAL A 312 17.47 -17.99 -13.90
N ASN A 313 16.40 -17.20 -13.90
CA ASN A 313 15.46 -17.12 -15.03
C ASN A 313 15.83 -15.99 -16.01
N PRO A 314 15.20 -15.90 -17.19
CA PRO A 314 15.47 -14.83 -18.15
C PRO A 314 15.22 -13.41 -17.61
N ALA A 315 14.21 -13.22 -16.76
CA ALA A 315 13.93 -11.92 -16.15
C ALA A 315 15.05 -11.45 -15.21
N PHE A 316 15.76 -12.36 -14.54
CA PHE A 316 16.96 -12.01 -13.77
C PHE A 316 18.03 -11.38 -14.67
N VAL A 317 18.24 -11.95 -15.86
CA VAL A 317 19.23 -11.45 -16.83
C VAL A 317 18.84 -10.05 -17.30
N GLU A 318 17.57 -9.86 -17.66
CA GLU A 318 17.03 -8.56 -18.06
C GLU A 318 17.11 -7.51 -16.94
N LEU A 319 16.77 -7.87 -15.70
CA LEU A 319 16.75 -6.98 -14.55
C LEU A 319 18.13 -6.70 -13.95
N THR A 320 19.17 -7.48 -14.22
CA THR A 320 20.50 -7.28 -13.62
C THR A 320 21.58 -6.95 -14.64
N GLY A 321 21.33 -7.26 -15.92
CA GLY A 321 22.28 -7.12 -17.03
C GLY A 321 23.38 -8.18 -17.04
N TYR A 322 23.33 -9.17 -16.14
CA TYR A 322 24.26 -10.30 -16.13
C TYR A 322 23.70 -11.49 -16.89
N GLU A 323 24.51 -12.08 -17.76
CA GLU A 323 24.14 -13.31 -18.45
C GLU A 323 24.17 -14.52 -17.50
N GLN A 324 23.33 -15.52 -17.76
CA GLN A 324 23.26 -16.73 -16.93
C GLN A 324 24.63 -17.40 -16.76
N ALA A 325 25.41 -17.49 -17.83
CA ALA A 325 26.75 -18.09 -17.81
C ALA A 325 27.77 -17.30 -16.96
N GLU A 326 27.49 -16.03 -16.64
CA GLU A 326 28.37 -15.18 -15.83
C GLU A 326 28.08 -15.30 -14.33
N VAL A 327 26.85 -15.67 -13.96
CA VAL A 327 26.37 -15.66 -12.56
C VAL A 327 26.25 -17.05 -11.96
N VAL A 328 25.96 -18.09 -12.75
CA VAL A 328 25.90 -19.46 -12.25
C VAL A 328 27.28 -19.88 -11.74
N GLY A 329 27.33 -20.40 -10.51
CA GLY A 329 28.54 -20.73 -9.78
C GLY A 329 29.20 -19.55 -9.05
N ARG A 330 28.61 -18.34 -9.08
CA ARG A 330 29.09 -17.17 -8.32
C ARG A 330 28.22 -16.89 -7.10
N ASP A 331 28.75 -16.10 -6.19
CA ASP A 331 28.07 -15.70 -4.97
C ASP A 331 27.07 -14.55 -5.23
N ALA A 332 25.84 -14.68 -4.72
CA ALA A 332 24.76 -13.70 -4.86
C ALA A 332 25.10 -12.26 -4.40
N ARG A 333 26.14 -12.09 -3.58
CA ARG A 333 26.68 -10.77 -3.18
C ARG A 333 27.16 -9.93 -4.36
N LEU A 334 27.31 -10.50 -5.56
CA LEU A 334 27.61 -9.76 -6.79
C LEU A 334 26.59 -8.63 -7.09
N LEU A 335 25.34 -8.78 -6.62
CA LEU A 335 24.29 -7.77 -6.77
C LEU A 335 24.30 -6.71 -5.67
N SER A 336 25.12 -6.86 -4.63
CA SER A 336 25.12 -5.95 -3.48
C SER A 336 25.52 -4.53 -3.88
N SER A 337 24.70 -3.54 -3.52
CA SER A 337 24.99 -2.12 -3.73
C SER A 337 25.99 -1.55 -2.71
N GLY A 338 26.14 -2.18 -1.54
CA GLY A 338 26.90 -1.65 -0.40
C GLY A 338 26.22 -0.48 0.32
N ARG A 339 24.97 -0.14 0.01
CA ARG A 339 24.19 0.90 0.73
C ARG A 339 23.60 0.40 2.04
N GLU A 340 23.35 -0.90 2.13
CA GLU A 340 22.75 -1.48 3.34
C GLU A 340 23.78 -1.62 4.47
N SER A 341 23.31 -1.40 5.70
CA SER A 341 24.16 -1.47 6.88
C SER A 341 24.55 -2.91 7.23
N ALA A 342 25.65 -3.10 7.95
CA ALA A 342 26.02 -4.41 8.49
C ALA A 342 24.95 -4.99 9.45
N ALA A 343 24.15 -4.14 10.09
CA ALA A 343 23.03 -4.57 10.92
C ALA A 343 21.89 -5.18 10.09
N PHE A 344 21.58 -4.58 8.93
CA PHE A 344 20.58 -5.09 7.98
C PHE A 344 20.95 -6.50 7.50
N HIS A 345 22.20 -6.71 7.07
CA HIS A 345 22.66 -8.03 6.60
C HIS A 345 22.57 -9.11 7.69
N ARG A 346 22.88 -8.77 8.96
CA ARG A 346 22.71 -9.72 10.07
C ARG A 346 21.24 -10.08 10.29
N ALA A 347 20.34 -9.10 10.24
CA ALA A 347 18.90 -9.34 10.39
C ALA A 347 18.33 -10.18 9.23
N PHE A 348 18.79 -9.95 8.00
CA PHE A 348 18.42 -10.74 6.82
C PHE A 348 18.78 -12.22 6.99
N TRP A 349 20.02 -12.53 7.35
CA TRP A 349 20.47 -13.92 7.52
C TRP A 349 19.85 -14.60 8.74
N ALA A 350 19.65 -13.87 9.84
CA ALA A 350 18.95 -14.40 11.01
C ALA A 350 17.50 -14.79 10.69
N ALA A 351 16.76 -13.95 9.97
CA ALA A 351 15.38 -14.25 9.56
C ALA A 351 15.28 -15.50 8.67
N LEU A 352 16.23 -15.68 7.76
CA LEU A 352 16.29 -16.88 6.92
C LEU A 352 16.62 -18.14 7.74
N ALA A 353 17.50 -18.05 8.73
CA ALA A 353 17.85 -19.17 9.59
C ALA A 353 16.72 -19.56 10.57
N GLU A 354 16.01 -18.58 11.14
CA GLU A 354 14.97 -18.81 12.15
C GLU A 354 13.59 -19.10 11.55
N CYS A 355 13.21 -18.41 10.48
CA CYS A 355 11.86 -18.48 9.90
C CYS A 355 11.82 -19.11 8.51
N GLY A 356 12.96 -19.36 7.86
CA GLY A 356 13.02 -19.89 6.49
C GLY A 356 12.49 -18.91 5.44
N TYR A 357 12.25 -17.65 5.80
CA TYR A 357 11.64 -16.64 4.92
C TYR A 357 12.11 -15.23 5.28
N TRP A 358 12.35 -14.40 4.27
CA TRP A 358 12.59 -12.98 4.41
C TRP A 358 11.94 -12.19 3.28
N GLN A 359 11.47 -10.99 3.56
CA GLN A 359 10.94 -10.07 2.56
C GLN A 359 11.29 -8.62 2.92
N GLY A 360 11.68 -7.83 1.93
CA GLY A 360 11.95 -6.42 2.10
C GLY A 360 12.46 -5.72 0.85
N GLU A 361 12.67 -4.41 0.97
CA GLU A 361 13.27 -3.59 -0.07
C GLU A 361 14.79 -3.54 0.14
N ILE A 362 15.57 -3.73 -0.93
CA ILE A 362 17.04 -3.69 -0.90
C ILE A 362 17.58 -2.96 -2.12
N TRP A 363 18.58 -2.10 -1.93
CA TRP A 363 19.31 -1.53 -3.05
C TRP A 363 20.30 -2.55 -3.63
N ASN A 364 20.11 -2.89 -4.90
CA ASN A 364 21.02 -3.73 -5.67
C ASN A 364 21.75 -2.91 -6.75
N ARG A 365 22.80 -3.51 -7.31
CA ARG A 365 23.63 -2.92 -8.37
C ARG A 365 23.63 -3.84 -9.59
N ARG A 366 23.33 -3.27 -10.75
CA ARG A 366 23.42 -3.91 -12.07
C ARG A 366 24.87 -4.06 -12.51
N LYS A 367 25.10 -4.84 -13.57
CA LYS A 367 26.42 -5.04 -14.19
C LYS A 367 27.10 -3.74 -14.64
N ASP A 368 26.33 -2.77 -15.13
CA ASP A 368 26.82 -1.46 -15.58
C ASP A 368 27.10 -0.47 -14.43
N GLY A 369 26.79 -0.86 -13.19
CA GLY A 369 26.97 -0.04 -12.00
C GLY A 369 25.74 0.77 -11.59
N GLU A 370 24.65 0.78 -12.37
CA GLU A 370 23.40 1.45 -12.00
C GLU A 370 22.78 0.80 -10.75
N LEU A 371 22.29 1.63 -9.84
CA LEU A 371 21.60 1.19 -8.63
C LEU A 371 20.10 1.10 -8.88
N PHE A 372 19.48 0.01 -8.43
CA PHE A 372 18.03 -0.16 -8.47
C PHE A 372 17.49 -0.67 -7.13
N LEU A 373 16.27 -0.25 -6.78
CA LEU A 373 15.58 -0.71 -5.59
C LEU A 373 14.81 -2.00 -5.93
N ALA A 374 15.24 -3.11 -5.35
CA ALA A 374 14.62 -4.41 -5.51
C ALA A 374 13.66 -4.67 -4.35
N HIS A 375 12.40 -5.03 -4.66
CA HIS A 375 11.53 -5.67 -3.68
C HIS A 375 11.82 -7.17 -3.71
N LEU A 376 12.52 -7.67 -2.70
CA LEU A 376 13.10 -9.01 -2.65
C LEU A 376 12.35 -9.87 -1.64
N SER A 377 11.99 -11.09 -2.06
CA SER A 377 11.46 -12.16 -1.21
C SER A 377 12.39 -13.37 -1.33
N VAL A 378 12.81 -13.93 -0.21
CA VAL A 378 13.71 -15.09 -0.15
C VAL A 378 13.07 -16.16 0.72
N SER A 379 12.94 -17.37 0.18
CA SER A 379 12.40 -18.54 0.88
C SER A 379 13.36 -19.72 0.85
N SER A 380 13.43 -20.45 1.95
CA SER A 380 14.18 -21.71 2.06
C SER A 380 13.39 -22.86 1.43
N ILE A 381 14.05 -23.67 0.62
CA ILE A 381 13.53 -24.89 0.02
C ILE A 381 14.12 -26.08 0.78
N SER A 382 13.27 -26.91 1.36
CA SER A 382 13.70 -28.12 2.07
C SER A 382 13.76 -29.36 1.16
N ASP A 383 14.62 -30.30 1.51
CA ASP A 383 14.69 -31.63 0.90
C ASP A 383 13.57 -32.57 1.39
N ALA A 384 13.58 -33.81 0.91
CA ALA A 384 12.61 -34.84 1.28
C ALA A 384 12.66 -35.24 2.77
N GLN A 385 13.73 -34.87 3.48
CA GLN A 385 13.95 -35.10 4.91
C GLN A 385 13.60 -33.86 5.76
N GLY A 386 13.11 -32.79 5.13
CA GLY A 386 12.72 -31.54 5.78
C GLY A 386 13.88 -30.61 6.11
N GLN A 387 15.11 -30.92 5.68
CA GLN A 387 16.28 -30.07 5.92
C GLN A 387 16.41 -28.99 4.83
N PRO A 388 16.82 -27.75 5.17
CA PRO A 388 17.09 -26.71 4.19
C PRO A 388 18.11 -27.19 3.15
N SER A 389 17.83 -27.01 1.87
CA SER A 389 18.71 -27.43 0.77
C SER A 389 19.13 -26.26 -0.12
N HIS A 390 18.21 -25.34 -0.43
CA HIS A 390 18.44 -24.21 -1.33
C HIS A 390 17.66 -22.99 -0.83
N PHE A 391 18.01 -21.81 -1.34
CA PHE A 391 17.18 -20.61 -1.22
C PHE A 391 16.63 -20.21 -2.59
N ALA A 392 15.35 -19.84 -2.64
CA ALA A 392 14.74 -19.19 -3.79
C ALA A 392 14.53 -17.70 -3.50
N ALA A 393 15.19 -16.86 -4.28
CA ALA A 393 15.04 -15.41 -4.25
C ALA A 393 14.20 -14.97 -5.46
N ILE A 394 13.14 -14.19 -5.20
CA ILE A 394 12.31 -13.56 -6.22
C ILE A 394 12.38 -12.05 -5.98
N PHE A 395 12.70 -11.28 -7.02
CA PHE A 395 12.74 -9.83 -6.92
C PHE A 395 12.17 -9.10 -8.13
N SER A 396 11.61 -7.93 -7.87
CA SER A 396 11.14 -6.99 -8.90
C SER A 396 11.83 -5.64 -8.71
N ASP A 397 12.11 -4.95 -9.82
CA ASP A 397 12.60 -3.58 -9.80
C ASP A 397 11.44 -2.60 -9.58
N ILE A 398 11.40 -2.01 -8.39
CA ILE A 398 10.38 -1.03 -7.99
C ILE A 398 10.86 0.42 -8.14
N THR A 399 12.06 0.66 -8.70
CA THR A 399 12.67 1.99 -8.78
C THR A 399 11.78 2.98 -9.52
N LYS A 400 11.28 2.63 -10.71
CA LYS A 400 10.39 3.49 -11.50
C LYS A 400 9.08 3.77 -10.80
N ARG A 401 8.53 2.78 -10.09
CA ARG A 401 7.30 2.93 -9.31
C ARG A 401 7.50 3.89 -8.15
N ARG A 402 8.58 3.71 -7.37
CA ARG A 402 8.95 4.58 -6.25
C ARG A 402 9.14 6.03 -6.70
N VAL A 403 9.90 6.24 -7.78
CA VAL A 403 10.12 7.56 -8.36
C VAL A 403 8.81 8.17 -8.88
N ALA A 404 7.94 7.38 -9.49
CA ALA A 404 6.63 7.85 -9.95
C ALA A 404 5.71 8.21 -8.78
N GLU A 405 5.69 7.41 -7.71
CA GLU A 405 4.92 7.67 -6.48
C GLU A 405 5.42 8.95 -5.79
N GLU A 406 6.74 9.13 -5.66
CA GLU A 406 7.35 10.36 -5.14
C GLU A 406 7.03 11.57 -6.02
N ARG A 407 7.09 11.42 -7.34
CA ARG A 407 6.72 12.46 -8.30
C ARG A 407 5.24 12.83 -8.17
N LEU A 408 4.34 11.85 -8.06
CA LEU A 408 2.90 12.07 -7.88
C LEU A 408 2.62 12.76 -6.54
N SER A 409 3.28 12.34 -5.47
CA SER A 409 3.20 12.97 -4.15
C SER A 409 3.68 14.43 -4.20
N TYR A 410 4.78 14.68 -4.90
CA TYR A 410 5.30 16.02 -5.13
C TYR A 410 4.32 16.89 -5.93
N LEU A 411 3.77 16.38 -7.04
CA LEU A 411 2.78 17.09 -7.86
C LEU A 411 1.45 17.33 -7.12
N ALA A 412 1.08 16.46 -6.19
CA ALA A 412 -0.11 16.64 -5.35
C ALA A 412 0.06 17.80 -4.33
N THR A 413 1.29 18.19 -4.03
CA THR A 413 1.62 19.16 -2.97
C THR A 413 2.32 20.43 -3.46
N HIS A 414 2.83 20.46 -4.70
CA HIS A 414 3.59 21.59 -5.27
C HIS A 414 3.02 22.05 -6.61
N ASP A 415 3.18 23.34 -6.92
CA ASP A 415 2.89 23.96 -8.21
C ASP A 415 4.02 23.66 -9.21
N VAL A 416 3.67 23.07 -10.35
CA VAL A 416 4.64 22.57 -11.35
C VAL A 416 5.46 23.69 -11.97
N LEU A 417 4.89 24.90 -12.07
CA LEU A 417 5.57 26.02 -12.72
C LEU A 417 6.60 26.69 -11.81
N THR A 418 6.24 26.89 -10.53
CA THR A 418 7.02 27.71 -9.59
C THR A 418 7.77 26.92 -8.53
N ASP A 419 7.55 25.61 -8.41
CA ASP A 419 8.13 24.73 -7.38
C ASP A 419 7.71 25.11 -5.94
N LEU A 420 6.72 26.00 -5.81
CA LEU A 420 6.15 26.40 -4.53
C LEU A 420 5.07 25.40 -4.07
N PRO A 421 4.82 25.28 -2.76
CA PRO A 421 3.61 24.66 -2.24
C PRO A 421 2.35 25.09 -2.99
N ASN A 422 1.50 24.12 -3.34
CA ASN A 422 0.19 24.39 -3.92
C ASN A 422 -0.85 24.62 -2.81
N ARG A 423 -2.12 24.80 -3.19
CA ARG A 423 -3.24 25.02 -2.26
C ARG A 423 -3.37 23.94 -1.18
N THR A 424 -3.11 22.67 -1.50
CA THR A 424 -3.22 21.56 -0.55
C THR A 424 -2.17 21.68 0.54
N LEU A 425 -0.89 21.78 0.16
CA LEU A 425 0.22 21.88 1.12
C LEU A 425 0.17 23.20 1.89
N PHE A 426 -0.26 24.29 1.26
CA PHE A 426 -0.47 25.57 1.93
C PHE A 426 -1.48 25.47 3.08
N ASN A 427 -2.66 24.89 2.82
CA ASN A 427 -3.71 24.74 3.83
C ASN A 427 -3.23 23.88 5.01
N GLU A 428 -2.54 22.78 4.72
CA GLU A 428 -1.97 21.91 5.75
C GLU A 428 -0.96 22.67 6.64
N ARG A 429 -0.04 23.41 6.02
CA ARG A 429 0.95 24.22 6.77
C ARG A 429 0.29 25.33 7.57
N LEU A 430 -0.73 26.00 7.03
CA LEU A 430 -1.48 27.02 7.76
C LEU A 430 -2.22 26.40 8.96
N GLU A 431 -2.87 25.25 8.81
CA GLU A 431 -3.51 24.56 9.94
C GLU A 431 -2.51 24.19 11.05
N GLN A 432 -1.33 23.70 10.66
CA GLN A 432 -0.24 23.41 11.60
C GLN A 432 0.26 24.67 12.31
N ALA A 433 0.47 25.76 11.58
CA ALA A 433 0.89 27.05 12.13
C ALA A 433 -0.13 27.57 13.15
N LEU A 434 -1.43 27.54 12.82
CA LEU A 434 -2.50 27.95 13.74
C LEU A 434 -2.55 27.07 14.99
N ALA A 435 -2.35 25.75 14.86
CA ALA A 435 -2.31 24.84 16.01
C ALA A 435 -1.09 25.08 16.93
N ARG A 436 0.05 25.50 16.38
CA ARG A 436 1.22 25.91 17.18
C ARG A 436 0.98 27.24 17.87
N ALA A 437 0.53 28.25 17.14
CA ALA A 437 0.25 29.60 17.63
C ALA A 437 -0.74 29.62 18.80
N ARG A 438 -1.79 28.78 18.75
CA ARG A 438 -2.73 28.60 19.88
C ARG A 438 -2.05 28.14 21.17
N ARG A 439 -1.03 27.28 21.08
CA ARG A 439 -0.32 26.75 22.25
C ARG A 439 0.74 27.71 22.78
N SER A 440 1.42 28.44 21.88
CA SER A 440 2.48 29.39 22.23
C SER A 440 1.98 30.82 22.51
N LEU A 441 0.67 31.08 22.36
CA LEU A 441 0.06 32.41 22.45
C LEU A 441 0.72 33.43 21.49
N ARG A 442 1.15 32.95 20.32
CA ARG A 442 1.77 33.75 19.25
C ARG A 442 0.75 34.08 18.16
N ARG A 443 1.08 35.08 17.34
CA ARG A 443 0.27 35.48 16.17
C ARG A 443 0.80 34.84 14.89
N VAL A 444 -0.08 34.67 13.91
CA VAL A 444 0.27 34.21 12.55
C VAL A 444 -0.34 35.19 11.56
N ALA A 445 0.43 35.65 10.58
CA ALA A 445 -0.11 36.45 9.47
C ALA A 445 -0.32 35.59 8.24
N VAL A 446 -1.45 35.79 7.57
CA VAL A 446 -1.73 35.27 6.24
C VAL A 446 -1.77 36.45 5.28
N MET A 447 -0.87 36.45 4.31
CA MET A 447 -0.83 37.45 3.24
C MET A 447 -1.33 36.83 1.94
N PHE A 448 -2.27 37.50 1.29
CA PHE A 448 -2.74 37.19 -0.05
C PHE A 448 -2.12 38.19 -1.02
N VAL A 449 -1.41 37.72 -2.03
CA VAL A 449 -0.60 38.53 -2.94
C VAL A 449 -1.07 38.27 -4.37
N ASP A 450 -1.51 39.32 -5.05
CA ASP A 450 -1.95 39.27 -6.44
C ASP A 450 -1.08 40.19 -7.31
N LEU A 451 -0.72 39.74 -8.51
CA LEU A 451 0.10 40.52 -9.43
C LEU A 451 -0.73 41.46 -10.30
N ASP A 452 -0.58 42.75 -10.07
CA ASP A 452 -1.32 43.78 -10.78
C ASP A 452 -1.07 43.72 -12.28
N ARG A 453 -2.17 43.69 -13.05
CA ARG A 453 -2.15 43.72 -14.52
C ARG A 453 -1.37 42.56 -15.15
N PHE A 454 -1.18 41.44 -14.45
CA PHE A 454 -0.49 40.27 -15.01
C PHE A 454 -1.16 39.73 -16.28
N LYS A 455 -2.49 39.79 -16.37
CA LYS A 455 -3.23 39.46 -17.60
C LYS A 455 -2.74 40.25 -18.83
N LEU A 456 -2.42 41.54 -18.68
CA LEU A 456 -1.90 42.37 -19.78
C LEU A 456 -0.53 41.86 -20.26
N ILE A 457 0.31 41.33 -19.37
CA ILE A 457 1.59 40.73 -19.72
C ILE A 457 1.36 39.50 -20.60
N ASN A 458 0.45 38.61 -20.22
CA ASN A 458 0.10 37.44 -21.03
C ASN A 458 -0.48 37.83 -22.39
N ASP A 459 -1.41 38.79 -22.41
CA ASP A 459 -2.10 39.23 -23.63
C ASP A 459 -1.14 39.95 -24.61
N THR A 460 -0.10 40.62 -24.11
CA THR A 460 0.83 41.44 -24.93
C THR A 460 2.12 40.71 -25.29
N LEU A 461 2.70 39.96 -24.36
CA LEU A 461 4.02 39.33 -24.47
C LEU A 461 3.97 37.79 -24.55
N GLY A 462 2.78 37.20 -24.40
CA GLY A 462 2.54 35.77 -24.48
C GLY A 462 2.77 35.03 -23.16
N HIS A 463 2.20 33.82 -23.07
CA HIS A 463 2.22 33.00 -21.86
C HIS A 463 3.63 32.56 -21.42
N ALA A 464 4.58 32.37 -22.36
CA ALA A 464 5.95 32.00 -21.99
C ALA A 464 6.65 33.07 -21.14
N VAL A 465 6.43 34.36 -21.47
CA VAL A 465 6.96 35.50 -20.70
C VAL A 465 6.24 35.62 -19.36
N GLY A 466 4.92 35.38 -19.34
CA GLY A 466 4.15 35.31 -18.09
C GLY A 466 4.66 34.22 -17.14
N ASP A 467 4.94 33.03 -17.68
CA ASP A 467 5.47 31.89 -16.92
C ASP A 467 6.87 32.18 -16.33
N GLU A 468 7.76 32.80 -17.10
CA GLU A 468 9.06 33.28 -16.59
C GLU A 468 8.88 34.34 -15.50
N THR A 469 7.93 35.26 -15.68
CA THR A 469 7.61 36.30 -14.70
C THR A 469 7.16 35.67 -13.38
N LEU A 470 6.27 34.68 -13.42
CA LEU A 470 5.79 33.96 -12.24
C LEU A 470 6.92 33.21 -11.51
N LYS A 471 7.85 32.59 -12.26
CA LYS A 471 9.03 31.93 -11.67
C LYS A 471 9.94 32.92 -10.94
N VAL A 472 10.19 34.09 -11.53
CA VAL A 472 11.02 35.12 -10.89
C VAL A 472 10.33 35.71 -9.65
N VAL A 473 9.03 35.96 -9.72
CA VAL A 473 8.23 36.41 -8.57
C VAL A 473 8.28 35.37 -7.45
N ALA A 474 8.05 34.08 -7.74
CA ALA A 474 8.12 33.01 -6.75
C ALA A 474 9.47 32.98 -6.01
N GLN A 475 10.58 33.12 -6.74
CA GLN A 475 11.92 33.18 -6.15
C GLN A 475 12.13 34.42 -5.29
N ARG A 476 11.61 35.59 -5.70
CA ARG A 476 11.69 36.83 -4.93
C ARG A 476 10.90 36.75 -3.64
N LEU A 477 9.67 36.21 -3.69
CA LEU A 477 8.85 35.98 -2.50
C LEU A 477 9.56 35.05 -1.52
N LYS A 478 10.12 33.93 -2.00
CA LYS A 478 10.84 32.97 -1.16
C LYS A 478 12.10 33.55 -0.50
N ARG A 479 12.75 34.54 -1.13
CA ARG A 479 13.90 35.26 -0.56
C ARG A 479 13.52 36.41 0.37
N ALA A 480 12.32 36.95 0.22
CA ALA A 480 11.82 38.07 1.02
C ALA A 480 11.35 37.64 2.42
N VAL A 481 11.12 36.34 2.63
CA VAL A 481 10.63 35.76 3.89
C VAL A 481 11.64 34.80 4.50
N ARG A 482 11.45 34.41 5.77
CA ARG A 482 12.35 33.49 6.48
C ARG A 482 12.12 32.05 6.04
N ALA A 483 13.08 31.16 6.30
CA ALA A 483 12.94 29.74 5.98
C ALA A 483 11.80 29.03 6.75
N THR A 484 11.39 29.60 7.89
CA THR A 484 10.24 29.15 8.69
C THR A 484 8.90 29.56 8.06
N ASP A 485 8.90 30.62 7.26
CA ASP A 485 7.69 31.13 6.62
C ASP A 485 7.37 30.29 5.37
N THR A 486 6.09 30.23 5.01
CA THR A 486 5.63 29.45 3.85
C THR A 486 5.14 30.37 2.76
N VAL A 487 5.75 30.29 1.58
CA VAL A 487 5.23 30.91 0.35
C VAL A 487 4.58 29.81 -0.49
N ALA A 488 3.38 30.08 -1.01
CA ALA A 488 2.63 29.17 -1.86
C ALA A 488 2.06 29.90 -3.08
N ARG A 489 1.70 29.14 -4.11
CA ARG A 489 0.95 29.62 -5.27
C ARG A 489 -0.39 28.90 -5.32
N LEU A 490 -1.48 29.65 -5.22
CA LEU A 490 -2.83 29.10 -5.17
C LEU A 490 -3.45 28.87 -6.55
N GLY A 491 -2.92 29.55 -7.57
CA GLY A 491 -3.33 29.46 -8.97
C GLY A 491 -3.16 30.80 -9.68
N GLY A 492 -3.06 30.80 -11.01
CA GLY A 492 -2.96 32.05 -11.79
C GLY A 492 -1.80 32.95 -11.35
N ASP A 493 -2.11 34.20 -11.04
CA ASP A 493 -1.23 35.25 -10.50
C ASP A 493 -1.32 35.42 -8.98
N GLU A 494 -1.99 34.49 -8.28
CA GLU A 494 -2.23 34.54 -6.85
C GLU A 494 -1.19 33.73 -6.06
N PHE A 495 -0.49 34.42 -5.17
CA PHE A 495 0.44 33.86 -4.20
C PHE A 495 -0.07 34.07 -2.78
N THR A 496 0.33 33.20 -1.87
CA THR A 496 0.04 33.35 -0.44
C THR A 496 1.28 33.15 0.41
N ILE A 497 1.32 33.86 1.53
CA ILE A 497 2.41 33.78 2.49
C ILE A 497 1.83 33.54 3.88
N VAL A 498 2.36 32.53 4.59
CA VAL A 498 2.14 32.34 6.02
C VAL A 498 3.41 32.76 6.75
N VAL A 499 3.27 33.72 7.67
CA VAL A 499 4.35 34.17 8.54
C VAL A 499 4.01 33.73 9.97
N GLU A 500 4.88 32.89 10.53
CA GLU A 500 4.73 32.33 11.87
C GLU A 500 5.44 33.21 12.93
N ASP A 501 5.06 33.05 14.20
CA ASP A 501 5.73 33.65 15.36
C ASP A 501 5.88 35.17 15.34
N ILE A 502 4.81 35.88 14.96
CA ILE A 502 4.78 37.35 14.93
C ILE A 502 4.50 37.91 16.34
N ASP A 503 5.28 38.91 16.76
CA ASP A 503 5.09 39.62 18.02
C ASP A 503 4.13 40.81 17.86
N SER A 504 4.18 41.49 16.72
CA SER A 504 3.40 42.71 16.49
C SER A 504 2.81 42.83 15.07
N VAL A 505 1.73 43.60 14.93
CA VAL A 505 1.13 43.93 13.62
C VAL A 505 2.15 44.61 12.68
N ARG A 506 3.13 45.34 13.25
CA ARG A 506 4.20 46.00 12.48
C ARG A 506 5.09 44.98 11.76
N ASP A 507 5.42 43.85 12.38
CA ASP A 507 6.31 42.86 11.77
C ASP A 507 5.70 42.30 10.49
N ALA A 508 4.39 42.02 10.52
CA ALA A 508 3.62 41.63 9.34
C ALA A 508 3.63 42.73 8.27
N GLY A 509 3.48 44.00 8.68
CA GLY A 509 3.57 45.13 7.76
C GLY A 509 4.96 45.24 7.11
N GLN A 510 6.04 45.08 7.88
CA GLN A 510 7.41 45.18 7.38
C GLN A 510 7.73 44.08 6.37
N ILE A 511 7.26 42.86 6.63
CA ILE A 511 7.37 41.76 5.68
C ILE A 511 6.57 42.08 4.41
N ALA A 512 5.36 42.60 4.52
CA ALA A 512 4.57 43.02 3.35
C ALA A 512 5.27 44.12 2.54
N GLN A 513 5.91 45.10 3.21
CA GLN A 513 6.71 46.14 2.54
C GLN A 513 7.96 45.57 1.85
N THR A 514 8.61 44.59 2.47
CA THR A 514 9.75 43.86 1.88
C THR A 514 9.31 43.10 0.63
N VAL A 515 8.16 42.42 0.69
CA VAL A 515 7.55 41.71 -0.43
C VAL A 515 7.20 42.67 -1.58
N LEU A 516 6.53 43.80 -1.28
CA LEU A 516 6.24 44.86 -2.26
C LEU A 516 7.51 45.31 -3.00
N SER A 517 8.54 45.63 -2.23
CA SER A 517 9.81 46.14 -2.77
C SER A 517 10.54 45.08 -3.59
N ALA A 518 10.50 43.80 -3.18
CA ALA A 518 11.15 42.71 -3.89
C ALA A 518 10.46 42.41 -5.23
N VAL A 519 9.12 42.33 -5.24
CA VAL A 519 8.35 42.03 -6.47
C VAL A 519 8.44 43.19 -7.46
N GLY A 520 8.37 44.44 -6.99
CA GLY A 520 8.38 45.65 -7.84
C GLY A 520 9.68 45.91 -8.60
N GLN A 521 10.75 45.14 -8.36
CA GLN A 521 12.00 45.26 -9.14
C GLN A 521 11.79 44.83 -10.61
N PRO A 522 12.55 45.39 -11.58
CA PRO A 522 12.46 44.96 -12.98
C PRO A 522 12.73 43.46 -13.16
N ILE A 523 11.91 42.76 -13.94
CA ILE A 523 12.07 41.34 -14.25
C ILE A 523 12.61 41.21 -15.67
N ARG A 524 13.75 40.53 -15.85
CA ARG A 524 14.24 40.15 -17.18
C ARG A 524 13.60 38.83 -17.59
N ALA A 525 12.71 38.89 -18.58
CA ALA A 525 12.06 37.72 -19.17
C ALA A 525 12.19 37.79 -20.70
N ALA A 526 12.65 36.71 -21.33
CA ALA A 526 12.91 36.63 -22.77
C ALA A 526 13.67 37.84 -23.39
N GLY A 527 14.62 38.45 -22.66
CA GLY A 527 15.41 39.60 -23.13
C GLY A 527 14.72 40.98 -23.03
N THR A 528 13.50 41.05 -22.49
CA THR A 528 12.76 42.30 -22.25
C THR A 528 12.63 42.56 -20.74
N ASN A 529 12.58 43.84 -20.34
CA ASN A 529 12.29 44.21 -18.95
C ASN A 529 10.77 44.32 -18.75
N VAL A 530 10.24 43.47 -17.87
CA VAL A 530 8.83 43.46 -17.44
C VAL A 530 8.74 44.08 -16.05
N PHE A 531 7.70 44.91 -15.85
CA PHE A 531 7.40 45.53 -14.57
C PHE A 531 6.04 45.02 -14.09
N VAL A 532 6.02 44.46 -12.88
CA VAL A 532 4.80 43.99 -12.22
C VAL A 532 4.84 44.45 -10.77
N THR A 533 3.69 44.85 -10.24
CA THR A 533 3.54 45.27 -8.85
C THR A 533 2.59 44.30 -8.14
N PRO A 534 2.77 44.03 -6.84
CA PRO A 534 1.80 43.23 -6.10
C PRO A 534 0.78 44.10 -5.37
N SER A 535 -0.45 43.62 -5.27
CA SER A 535 -1.44 44.07 -4.29
C SER A 535 -1.55 43.02 -3.18
N ILE A 536 -1.40 43.44 -1.92
CA ILE A 536 -1.28 42.53 -0.77
C ILE A 536 -2.41 42.77 0.23
N GLY A 537 -3.12 41.71 0.62
CA GLY A 537 -4.07 41.72 1.71
C GLY A 537 -3.59 40.87 2.87
N ILE A 538 -3.75 41.36 4.10
CA ILE A 538 -3.17 40.75 5.30
C ILE A 538 -4.30 40.47 6.30
N SER A 539 -4.32 39.25 6.83
CA SER A 539 -5.13 38.89 8.00
C SER A 539 -4.25 38.30 9.10
N LEU A 540 -4.65 38.50 10.35
CA LEU A 540 -3.91 38.07 11.54
C LEU A 540 -4.72 37.08 12.37
N PHE A 541 -4.10 35.96 12.73
CA PHE A 541 -4.58 35.10 13.80
C PHE A 541 -4.06 35.61 15.15
N PRO A 542 -4.88 35.66 16.21
CA PRO A 542 -6.30 35.26 16.25
C PRO A 542 -7.30 36.37 15.91
N ASP A 543 -6.85 37.60 15.65
CA ASP A 543 -7.70 38.79 15.63
C ASP A 543 -8.74 38.84 14.49
N ASP A 544 -8.36 38.40 13.29
CA ASP A 544 -9.18 38.45 12.06
C ASP A 544 -9.88 37.11 11.75
N GLY A 545 -9.61 36.06 12.54
CA GLY A 545 -10.23 34.76 12.36
C GLY A 545 -9.54 33.63 13.11
N GLY A 546 -10.32 32.61 13.46
CA GLY A 546 -9.83 31.43 14.19
C GLY A 546 -9.54 30.23 13.31
N THR A 547 -9.83 30.28 12.01
CA THR A 547 -9.74 29.14 11.09
C THR A 547 -9.04 29.53 9.80
N THR A 548 -8.37 28.58 9.14
CA THR A 548 -7.71 28.72 7.84
C THR A 548 -8.61 29.41 6.81
N ARG A 549 -9.88 28.97 6.71
CA ARG A 549 -10.86 29.51 5.76
C ARG A 549 -11.22 30.97 6.04
N GLN A 550 -11.41 31.34 7.31
CA GLN A 550 -11.72 32.72 7.67
C GLN A 550 -10.55 33.64 7.34
N LEU A 551 -9.33 33.28 7.77
CA LEU A 551 -8.13 34.10 7.53
C LEU A 551 -7.88 34.30 6.04
N LEU A 552 -7.96 33.24 5.23
CA LEU A 552 -7.82 33.35 3.77
C LEU A 552 -8.86 34.29 3.15
N MET A 553 -10.13 34.17 3.54
CA MET A 553 -11.21 35.01 3.04
C MET A 553 -11.00 36.49 3.40
N GLN A 554 -10.55 36.77 4.63
CA GLN A 554 -10.29 38.15 5.05
C GLN A 554 -9.05 38.74 4.39
N ALA A 555 -7.98 37.95 4.21
CA ALA A 555 -6.79 38.37 3.48
C ALA A 555 -7.10 38.66 2.02
N ASP A 556 -7.90 37.82 1.35
CA ASP A 556 -8.37 38.04 -0.02
C ASP A 556 -9.17 39.34 -0.14
N ARG A 557 -10.13 39.56 0.77
CA ARG A 557 -10.90 40.81 0.79
C ARG A 557 -10.02 42.05 0.99
N ALA A 558 -9.06 41.99 1.92
CA ALA A 558 -8.11 43.08 2.14
C ALA A 558 -7.22 43.34 0.92
N MET A 559 -6.90 42.30 0.14
CA MET A 559 -6.12 42.40 -1.10
C MET A 559 -6.93 43.13 -2.19
N TYR A 560 -8.22 42.83 -2.32
CA TYR A 560 -9.12 43.58 -3.18
C TYR A 560 -9.22 45.05 -2.76
N ASP A 561 -9.34 45.34 -1.45
CA ASP A 561 -9.34 46.71 -0.95
C ASP A 561 -8.01 47.44 -1.28
N ALA A 562 -6.88 46.73 -1.32
CA ALA A 562 -5.59 47.29 -1.75
C ALA A 562 -5.57 47.59 -3.26
N LYS A 563 -6.20 46.76 -4.09
CA LYS A 563 -6.35 47.03 -5.54
C LYS A 563 -7.18 48.28 -5.80
N ASP A 564 -8.30 48.44 -5.10
CA ASP A 564 -9.19 49.59 -5.26
C ASP A 564 -8.56 50.89 -4.75
N ALA A 565 -7.67 50.78 -3.77
CA ALA A 565 -6.93 51.91 -3.20
C ALA A 565 -5.80 52.46 -4.08
N GLY A 566 -5.57 51.89 -5.27
CA GLY A 566 -4.57 52.39 -6.22
C GLY A 566 -3.51 51.38 -6.64
N LYS A 567 -3.57 50.12 -6.16
CA LYS A 567 -2.62 49.03 -6.46
C LYS A 567 -1.21 49.28 -5.91
N ASN A 568 -0.30 48.31 -6.05
CA ASN A 568 1.08 48.39 -5.54
C ASN A 568 1.17 48.80 -4.06
N GLY A 569 0.42 48.10 -3.20
CA GLY A 569 0.37 48.39 -1.77
C GLY A 569 -0.14 47.21 -0.97
N PHE A 570 -0.16 47.36 0.36
CA PHE A 570 -0.70 46.36 1.26
C PHE A 570 -1.84 46.94 2.11
N ARG A 571 -2.79 46.09 2.51
CA ARG A 571 -3.81 46.43 3.50
C ARG A 571 -4.02 45.30 4.50
N PHE A 572 -4.25 45.67 5.74
CA PHE A 572 -4.78 44.74 6.75
C PHE A 572 -6.30 44.71 6.64
N PHE A 573 -6.91 43.57 6.92
CA PHE A 573 -8.35 43.43 6.98
C PHE A 573 -8.98 44.39 8.02
N SER A 574 -8.39 44.47 9.21
CA SER A 574 -8.82 45.44 10.23
C SER A 574 -8.25 46.84 9.94
N GLY A 575 -9.15 47.81 9.69
CA GLY A 575 -8.77 49.21 9.42
C GLY A 575 -8.00 49.87 10.57
N GLN A 576 -8.29 49.52 11.84
CA GLN A 576 -7.53 49.99 13.00
C GLN A 576 -6.10 49.44 13.00
N MET A 577 -5.92 48.18 12.61
CA MET A 577 -4.59 47.55 12.53
C MET A 577 -3.77 48.12 11.37
N HIS A 578 -4.41 48.40 10.24
CA HIS A 578 -3.76 49.09 9.13
C HIS A 578 -3.24 50.47 9.54
N ALA A 579 -4.06 51.27 10.21
CA ALA A 579 -3.67 52.57 10.73
C ALA A 579 -2.51 52.46 11.74
N ALA A 580 -2.59 51.55 12.70
CA ALA A 580 -1.56 51.35 13.71
C ALA A 580 -0.21 50.89 13.11
N ALA A 581 -0.23 50.01 12.11
CA ALA A 581 0.98 49.55 11.44
C ALA A 581 1.67 50.68 10.65
N LEU A 582 0.90 51.42 9.85
CA LEU A 582 1.41 52.57 9.08
C LEU A 582 1.92 53.68 9.98
N GLU A 583 1.18 54.00 11.04
CA GLU A 583 1.57 54.99 12.04
C GLU A 583 2.93 54.66 12.66
N ARG A 584 3.11 53.39 13.07
CA ARG A 584 4.35 52.96 13.71
C ARG A 584 5.53 52.96 12.74
N MET A 585 5.34 52.56 11.48
CA MET A 585 6.35 52.66 10.43
C MET A 585 6.75 54.11 10.13
N THR A 586 5.77 55.00 10.05
CA THR A 586 6.00 56.43 9.81
C THR A 586 6.81 57.04 10.95
N LEU A 587 6.44 56.70 12.19
CA LEU A 587 7.14 57.16 13.38
C LEU A 587 8.57 56.62 13.45
N GLU A 588 8.79 55.37 13.03
CA GLU A 588 10.13 54.76 12.96
C GLU A 588 11.05 55.50 11.99
N ALA A 589 10.56 55.76 10.77
CA ALA A 589 11.30 56.53 9.78
C ALA A 589 11.63 57.93 10.30
N ALA A 590 10.65 58.62 10.90
CA ALA A 590 10.86 59.95 11.47
C ALA A 590 11.85 59.95 12.64
N LEU A 591 11.88 58.89 13.45
CA LEU A 591 12.77 58.76 14.61
C LEU A 591 14.23 58.67 14.19
N HIS A 592 14.51 58.04 13.05
CA HIS A 592 15.86 57.94 12.49
C HIS A 592 16.45 59.31 12.13
N ASP A 593 15.62 60.22 11.62
CA ASP A 593 16.03 61.58 11.24
C ASP A 593 15.98 62.56 12.41
N ALA A 594 15.21 62.26 13.47
CA ALA A 594 14.92 63.18 14.57
C ALA A 594 16.16 63.68 15.32
N LEU A 595 17.17 62.82 15.51
CA LEU A 595 18.41 63.18 16.22
C LEU A 595 19.23 64.18 15.40
N ALA A 596 19.42 63.92 14.10
CA ALA A 596 20.15 64.81 13.20
C ALA A 596 19.43 66.14 12.98
N ALA A 597 18.09 66.11 12.98
CA ALA A 597 17.25 67.29 12.84
C ALA A 597 17.08 68.11 14.14
N GLY A 598 17.72 67.72 15.26
CA GLY A 598 17.67 68.46 16.52
C GLY A 598 16.27 68.53 17.14
N GLN A 599 15.44 67.50 16.94
CA GLN A 599 14.03 67.51 17.34
C GLN A 599 13.80 67.10 18.80
N PHE A 600 14.81 66.59 19.50
CA PHE A 600 14.70 66.22 20.91
C PHE A 600 14.97 67.41 21.84
N CYS A 601 14.25 67.45 22.95
CA CYS A 601 14.53 68.36 24.06
C CYS A 601 14.38 67.64 25.40
N LEU A 602 14.98 68.19 26.46
CA LEU A 602 14.80 67.69 27.83
C LEU A 602 13.86 68.60 28.61
N HIS A 603 12.86 67.99 29.24
CA HIS A 603 12.09 68.59 30.31
C HIS A 603 12.61 68.06 31.64
N TYR A 604 12.46 68.87 32.68
CA TYR A 604 13.04 68.61 33.99
C TYR A 604 11.92 68.64 35.03
N GLN A 605 11.89 67.63 35.90
CA GLN A 605 10.92 67.54 36.98
C GLN A 605 11.63 67.43 38.33
N PRO A 606 11.37 68.34 39.29
CA PRO A 606 12.05 68.32 40.57
C PRO A 606 11.49 67.23 41.50
N GLN A 607 12.38 66.66 42.30
CA GLN A 607 12.13 65.73 43.38
C GLN A 607 12.33 66.47 44.71
N TYR A 608 11.33 66.38 45.58
CA TYR A 608 11.31 67.12 46.84
C TYR A 608 11.51 66.19 48.02
N ASP A 609 12.34 66.62 48.95
CA ASP A 609 12.46 66.00 50.27
C ASP A 609 11.22 66.32 51.11
N LEU A 610 10.55 65.27 51.60
CA LEU A 610 9.27 65.42 52.28
C LEU A 610 9.38 66.06 53.66
N ALA A 611 10.56 65.98 54.29
CA ALA A 611 10.83 66.57 55.60
C ALA A 611 11.15 68.07 55.52
N SER A 612 12.05 68.49 54.63
CA SER A 612 12.55 69.85 54.51
C SER A 612 11.86 70.70 53.43
N GLY A 613 11.15 70.05 52.50
CA GLY A 613 10.56 70.69 51.31
C GLY A 613 11.59 71.18 50.28
N ALA A 614 12.87 70.86 50.46
CA ALA A 614 13.94 71.24 49.55
C ALA A 614 13.94 70.35 48.30
N ILE A 615 14.47 70.89 47.20
CA ILE A 615 14.76 70.09 46.01
C ILE A 615 16.02 69.26 46.31
N VAL A 616 15.91 67.95 46.10
CA VAL A 616 17.02 66.99 46.34
C VAL A 616 17.39 66.20 45.10
N GLY A 617 16.61 66.34 44.03
CA GLY A 617 16.90 65.78 42.73
C GLY A 617 16.07 66.45 41.64
N VAL A 618 16.47 66.26 40.39
CA VAL A 618 15.74 66.69 39.21
C VAL A 618 15.82 65.59 38.16
N GLU A 619 14.68 65.04 37.76
CA GLU A 619 14.62 64.03 36.71
C GLU A 619 14.60 64.68 35.32
N ALA A 620 15.50 64.25 34.46
CA ALA A 620 15.57 64.63 33.06
C ALA A 620 14.72 63.69 32.21
N LEU A 621 13.71 64.27 31.56
CA LEU A 621 12.67 63.58 30.82
C LEU A 621 12.71 64.02 29.36
N ILE A 622 13.12 63.11 28.47
CA ILE A 622 13.17 63.38 27.03
C ILE A 622 11.78 63.70 26.46
N ARG A 623 11.75 64.64 25.51
CA ARG A 623 10.59 65.00 24.69
C ARG A 623 11.01 65.05 23.25
N TRP A 624 10.10 64.70 22.35
CA TRP A 624 10.35 64.77 20.91
C TRP A 624 9.40 65.76 20.27
N ASN A 625 9.92 66.88 19.76
CA ASN A 625 9.17 67.89 19.03
C ASN A 625 9.01 67.44 17.57
N HIS A 626 8.00 66.61 17.32
CA HIS A 626 7.72 66.09 15.99
C HIS A 626 7.08 67.19 15.10
N PRO A 627 7.57 67.45 13.89
CA PRO A 627 7.11 68.56 13.04
C PRO A 627 5.61 68.57 12.77
N GLN A 628 5.00 67.40 12.63
CA GLN A 628 3.58 67.26 12.28
C GLN A 628 2.69 66.91 13.48
N ARG A 629 3.26 66.38 14.56
CA ARG A 629 2.49 65.78 15.69
C ARG A 629 2.65 66.57 16.99
N GLY A 630 3.45 67.63 16.97
CA GLY A 630 3.79 68.38 18.17
C GLY A 630 4.69 67.57 19.11
N MET A 631 4.57 67.84 20.41
CA MET A 631 5.45 67.24 21.42
C MET A 631 4.99 65.82 21.79
N LEU A 632 5.78 64.82 21.39
CA LEU A 632 5.60 63.42 21.75
C LEU A 632 6.29 63.10 23.08
N LEU A 633 5.62 62.25 23.88
CA LEU A 633 6.09 61.79 25.19
C LEU A 633 6.90 60.48 25.06
N PRO A 634 7.80 60.17 26.00
CA PRO A 634 8.66 58.98 25.95
C PRO A 634 7.90 57.67 25.66
N ALA A 635 6.73 57.47 26.28
CA ALA A 635 5.92 56.26 26.10
C ALA A 635 5.48 56.02 24.64
N GLN A 636 5.48 57.05 23.79
CA GLN A 636 5.07 56.96 22.38
C GLN A 636 6.22 56.56 21.44
N PHE A 637 7.49 56.76 21.82
CA PHE A 637 8.62 56.54 20.91
C PHE A 637 9.82 55.79 21.51
N VAL A 638 10.00 55.76 22.83
CA VAL A 638 11.12 55.05 23.47
C VAL A 638 11.07 53.54 23.23
N PRO A 639 9.91 52.84 23.36
CA PRO A 639 9.87 51.41 23.01
C PRO A 639 10.28 51.13 21.56
N LEU A 640 9.89 52.03 20.65
CA LEU A 640 10.29 51.94 19.24
C LEU A 640 11.81 52.16 19.07
N ALA A 641 12.37 53.14 19.77
CA ALA A 641 13.81 53.42 19.78
C ALA A 641 14.63 52.24 20.30
N GLU A 642 14.13 51.52 21.30
CA GLU A 642 14.78 50.31 21.83
C GLU A 642 14.76 49.17 20.81
N GLU A 643 13.62 48.93 20.16
CA GLU A 643 13.46 47.90 19.14
C GLU A 643 14.37 48.11 17.92
N CYS A 644 14.55 49.36 17.47
CA CYS A 644 15.40 49.68 16.32
C CYS A 644 16.85 50.03 16.70
N GLY A 645 17.23 49.94 17.98
CA GLY A 645 18.57 50.25 18.47
C GLY A 645 18.93 51.75 18.50
N LEU A 646 18.02 52.64 18.07
CA LEU A 646 18.22 54.10 18.12
C LEU A 646 18.24 54.65 19.56
N ILE A 647 17.83 53.86 20.56
CA ILE A 647 17.91 54.27 21.97
C ILE A 647 19.35 54.54 22.45
N VAL A 648 20.35 53.89 21.84
CA VAL A 648 21.77 54.10 22.20
C VAL A 648 22.23 55.51 21.81
N PRO A 649 22.14 55.95 20.53
CA PRO A 649 22.51 57.30 20.16
C PRO A 649 21.61 58.37 20.79
N ILE A 650 20.30 58.10 20.96
CA ILE A 650 19.39 59.03 21.66
C ILE A 650 19.82 59.19 23.12
N GLY A 651 20.13 58.10 23.82
CA GLY A 651 20.53 58.15 25.21
C GLY A 651 21.89 58.81 25.43
N ALA A 652 22.82 58.66 24.49
CA ALA A 652 24.08 59.43 24.48
C ALA A 652 23.82 60.94 24.41
N TRP A 653 22.89 61.36 23.57
CA TRP A 653 22.47 62.76 23.48
C TRP A 653 21.79 63.24 24.77
N VAL A 654 20.90 62.43 25.37
CA VAL A 654 20.23 62.73 26.64
C VAL A 654 21.26 62.94 27.75
N LEU A 655 22.23 62.05 27.89
CA LEU A 655 23.29 62.15 28.92
C LEU A 655 24.12 63.42 28.75
N ASN A 656 24.53 63.73 27.52
CA ASN A 656 25.26 64.96 27.21
C ASN A 656 24.48 66.21 27.60
N GLU A 657 23.24 66.32 27.15
CA GLU A 657 22.43 67.51 27.39
C GLU A 657 22.05 67.65 28.88
N ALA A 658 21.75 66.54 29.56
CA ALA A 658 21.49 66.53 31.00
C ALA A 658 22.73 66.96 31.79
N CYS A 659 23.91 66.41 31.51
CA CYS A 659 25.14 66.75 32.21
C CYS A 659 25.55 68.22 31.97
N ARG A 660 25.40 68.70 30.73
CA ARG A 660 25.63 70.11 30.37
C ARG A 660 24.70 71.06 31.13
N GLN A 661 23.41 70.72 31.21
CA GLN A 661 22.43 71.53 31.96
C GLN A 661 22.71 71.51 33.47
N ALA A 662 23.09 70.35 34.02
CA ALA A 662 23.44 70.20 35.43
C ALA A 662 24.68 71.02 35.80
N ARG A 663 25.72 71.03 34.96
CA ARG A 663 26.89 71.91 35.13
C ARG A 663 26.49 73.38 35.17
N THR A 664 25.64 73.79 34.22
CA THR A 664 25.12 75.17 34.15
C THR A 664 24.42 75.55 35.45
N TRP A 665 23.61 74.66 36.04
CA TRP A 665 22.95 74.92 37.32
C TRP A 665 23.94 75.01 38.49
N LEU A 666 25.00 74.21 38.51
CA LEU A 666 26.05 74.34 39.53
C LEU A 666 26.78 75.69 39.42
N ASP A 667 27.07 76.14 38.20
CA ASP A 667 27.70 77.44 37.95
C ASP A 667 26.81 78.62 38.36
N GLU A 668 25.49 78.46 38.24
CA GLU A 668 24.49 79.42 38.70
C GLU A 668 24.21 79.34 40.22
N GLY A 669 24.86 78.42 40.94
CA GLY A 669 24.68 78.24 42.39
C GLY A 669 23.36 77.56 42.79
N PHE A 670 22.68 76.88 41.86
CA PHE A 670 21.47 76.12 42.15
C PHE A 670 21.82 74.74 42.71
N ASP A 671 21.51 74.49 43.98
CA ASP A 671 21.66 73.16 44.60
C ASP A 671 20.45 72.27 44.28
N PHE A 672 20.50 71.61 43.13
CA PHE A 672 19.47 70.68 42.67
C PHE A 672 19.62 69.27 43.25
N GLY A 673 20.61 69.03 44.11
CA GLY A 673 20.98 67.69 44.56
C GLY A 673 21.59 66.88 43.42
N ARG A 674 20.80 65.99 42.79
CA ARG A 674 21.23 65.11 41.68
C ARG A 674 20.37 65.30 40.45
N ILE A 675 20.96 65.19 39.26
CA ILE A 675 20.20 65.06 38.02
C ILE A 675 20.00 63.57 37.72
N ALA A 676 18.76 63.15 37.57
CA ALA A 676 18.41 61.75 37.30
C ALA A 676 18.13 61.56 35.81
N VAL A 677 18.76 60.54 35.20
CA VAL A 677 18.62 60.20 33.78
C VAL A 677 18.21 58.74 33.65
N ASN A 678 17.13 58.50 32.92
CA ASN A 678 16.64 57.16 32.62
C ASN A 678 17.63 56.41 31.69
N LEU A 679 17.96 55.18 32.05
CA LEU A 679 18.87 54.29 31.31
C LEU A 679 18.12 53.03 30.85
N SER A 680 18.03 52.85 29.54
CA SER A 680 17.46 51.64 28.93
C SER A 680 18.33 50.41 29.24
N GLY A 681 17.68 49.25 29.37
CA GLY A 681 18.39 47.98 29.45
C GLY A 681 19.26 47.66 28.24
N VAL A 682 18.89 48.16 27.05
CA VAL A 682 19.70 48.01 25.82
C VAL A 682 21.00 48.79 25.94
N GLN A 683 20.94 50.04 26.42
CA GLN A 683 22.11 50.89 26.64
C GLN A 683 23.03 50.34 27.73
N CYS A 684 22.47 49.81 28.82
CA CYS A 684 23.26 49.24 29.92
C CYS A 684 24.12 48.04 29.49
N ARG A 685 23.71 47.33 28.43
CA ARG A 685 24.45 46.20 27.86
C ARG A 685 25.40 46.58 26.73
N ASP A 686 25.39 47.84 26.30
CA ASP A 686 26.31 48.32 25.28
C ASP A 686 27.74 48.37 25.84
N GLU A 687 28.69 47.76 25.14
CA GLU A 687 30.09 47.66 25.59
C GLU A 687 30.76 49.05 25.65
N GLY A 688 30.32 50.00 24.83
CA GLY A 688 30.84 51.36 24.78
C GLY A 688 30.27 52.31 25.84
N PHE A 689 29.20 51.90 26.56
CA PHE A 689 28.47 52.79 27.46
C PHE A 689 29.33 53.40 28.57
N LEU A 690 30.19 52.60 29.21
CA LEU A 690 31.04 53.07 30.30
C LEU A 690 32.09 54.10 29.82
N HIS A 691 32.59 53.94 28.59
CA HIS A 691 33.52 54.89 27.99
C HIS A 691 32.79 56.19 27.63
N LEU A 692 31.65 56.08 26.96
CA LEU A 692 30.79 57.21 26.62
C LEU A 692 30.45 58.05 27.86
N LEU A 693 30.02 57.41 28.95
CA LEU A 693 29.67 58.13 30.17
C LEU A 693 30.86 58.86 30.79
N ALA A 694 32.05 58.25 30.76
CA ALA A 694 33.26 58.88 31.26
C ALA A 694 33.60 60.13 30.46
N ASP A 695 33.46 60.07 29.13
CA ASP A 695 33.72 61.20 28.23
C ASP A 695 32.69 62.32 28.47
N VAL A 696 31.40 61.99 28.55
CA VAL A 696 30.32 62.95 28.82
C VAL A 696 30.55 63.71 30.14
N LEU A 697 30.89 62.99 31.22
CA LEU A 697 31.14 63.61 32.53
C LEU A 697 32.39 64.49 32.51
N ALA A 698 33.45 64.06 31.81
CA ALA A 698 34.68 64.81 31.66
C ALA A 698 34.47 66.09 30.84
N GLU A 699 33.78 66.00 29.70
CA GLU A 699 33.46 67.14 28.83
C GLU A 699 32.54 68.16 29.51
N ALA A 700 31.51 67.69 30.22
CA ALA A 700 30.61 68.57 30.96
C ALA A 700 31.21 69.14 32.26
N GLY A 701 32.31 68.57 32.77
CA GLY A 701 32.88 68.95 34.06
C GLY A 701 31.91 68.74 35.23
N LEU A 702 31.04 67.73 35.13
CA LEU A 702 30.05 67.39 36.16
C LEU A 702 30.64 66.37 37.14
N PRO A 703 30.63 66.63 38.45
CA PRO A 703 31.03 65.62 39.43
C PRO A 703 30.13 64.37 39.32
N PRO A 704 30.69 63.14 39.26
CA PRO A 704 29.88 61.93 39.10
C PRO A 704 28.77 61.77 40.15
N ALA A 705 29.01 62.22 41.38
CA ALA A 705 28.03 62.18 42.48
C ALA A 705 26.78 63.06 42.27
N ARG A 706 26.80 63.96 41.29
CA ARG A 706 25.67 64.80 40.88
C ARG A 706 24.80 64.15 39.80
N LEU A 707 25.24 63.03 39.21
CA LEU A 707 24.46 62.25 38.25
C LEU A 707 23.88 61.01 38.94
N GLN A 708 22.59 60.76 38.68
CA GLN A 708 21.89 59.53 39.04
C GLN A 708 21.37 58.86 37.76
N LEU A 709 21.62 57.56 37.62
CA LEU A 709 21.06 56.75 36.53
C LEU A 709 19.91 55.90 37.06
N GLU A 710 18.78 55.96 36.37
CA GLU A 710 17.55 55.26 36.75
C GLU A 710 17.31 54.08 35.81
N LEU A 711 17.16 52.88 36.35
CA LEU A 711 16.88 51.67 35.56
C LEU A 711 15.56 51.06 36.01
N VAL A 712 14.70 50.73 35.05
CA VAL A 712 13.47 49.98 35.31
C VAL A 712 13.80 48.63 35.94
N GLN A 713 13.04 48.22 36.96
CA GLN A 713 13.23 46.98 37.70
C GLN A 713 13.44 45.74 36.80
N THR A 714 12.66 45.60 35.72
CA THR A 714 12.77 44.46 34.79
C THR A 714 14.08 44.44 34.01
N ALA A 715 14.64 45.60 33.68
CA ALA A 715 15.94 45.70 32.99
C ALA A 715 17.09 45.17 33.86
N THR A 716 16.98 45.30 35.19
CA THR A 716 17.98 44.74 36.13
C THR A 716 17.95 43.21 36.21
N MET A 717 16.85 42.57 35.81
CA MET A 717 16.67 41.11 35.85
C MET A 717 17.24 40.39 34.62
N THR A 718 17.34 41.08 33.48
CA THR A 718 17.74 40.50 32.20
C THR A 718 19.27 40.63 32.04
N GLY A 719 19.98 39.51 31.83
CA GLY A 719 21.45 39.52 31.72
C GLY A 719 22.17 39.81 33.05
N ARG A 720 21.67 39.24 34.15
CA ARG A 720 21.98 39.58 35.55
C ARG A 720 23.46 39.85 35.84
N GLU A 721 24.36 38.94 35.47
CA GLU A 721 25.79 39.10 35.79
C GLU A 721 26.45 40.26 35.04
N GLN A 722 26.13 40.43 33.75
CA GLN A 722 26.68 41.51 32.93
C GLN A 722 26.16 42.87 33.42
N THR A 723 24.84 42.99 33.63
CA THR A 723 24.22 44.22 34.14
C THR A 723 24.77 44.57 35.54
N LYS A 724 24.92 43.59 36.43
CA LYS A 724 25.50 43.79 37.76
C LYS A 724 26.95 44.30 37.70
N ALA A 725 27.76 43.77 36.78
CA ALA A 725 29.13 44.25 36.58
C ALA A 725 29.16 45.73 36.18
N VAL A 726 28.34 46.12 35.19
CA VAL A 726 28.22 47.52 34.73
C VAL A 726 27.76 48.44 35.86
N LEU A 727 26.74 48.04 36.62
CA LEU A 727 26.25 48.83 37.76
C LEU A 727 27.31 48.98 38.87
N ASN A 728 28.09 47.94 39.16
CA ASN A 728 29.20 48.04 40.12
C ASN A 728 30.28 49.01 39.62
N ASP A 729 30.58 49.02 38.33
CA ASP A 729 31.55 49.95 37.74
C ASP A 729 31.07 51.40 37.81
N LEU A 730 29.79 51.64 37.54
CA LEU A 730 29.17 52.96 37.68
C LEU A 730 29.22 53.46 39.12
N SER A 731 28.86 52.59 40.08
CA SER A 731 28.92 52.90 41.51
C SER A 731 30.36 53.20 41.97
N ARG A 732 31.35 52.42 41.53
CA ARG A 732 32.79 52.66 41.82
C ARG A 732 33.28 54.01 41.27
N ARG A 733 32.70 54.48 40.16
CA ARG A 733 32.99 55.80 39.57
C ARG A 733 32.28 56.95 40.29
N GLY A 734 31.47 56.65 41.31
CA GLY A 734 30.75 57.64 42.11
C GLY A 734 29.43 58.10 41.50
N VAL A 735 28.94 57.41 40.47
CA VAL A 735 27.61 57.68 39.87
C VAL A 735 26.53 57.03 40.74
N SER A 736 25.47 57.77 41.01
CA SER A 736 24.33 57.28 41.77
C SER A 736 23.43 56.38 40.92
N LEU A 737 22.84 55.36 41.52
CA LEU A 737 21.98 54.39 40.85
C LEU A 737 20.63 54.28 41.55
N ALA A 738 19.54 54.37 40.78
CA ALA A 738 18.18 54.19 41.28
C ALA A 738 17.46 53.08 40.52
N VAL A 739 16.59 52.36 41.23
CA VAL A 739 15.66 51.41 40.60
C VAL A 739 14.32 52.08 40.41
N ASP A 740 13.89 52.15 39.16
CA ASP A 740 12.59 52.68 38.75
C ASP A 740 11.53 51.57 38.61
N ASP A 741 10.27 51.96 38.62
CA ASP A 741 9.07 51.12 38.58
C ASP A 741 8.99 50.02 39.65
N PHE A 742 9.53 50.30 40.84
CA PHE A 742 9.60 49.31 41.91
C PHE A 742 8.20 48.80 42.30
N GLY A 743 8.02 47.48 42.23
CA GLY A 743 6.78 46.78 42.59
C GLY A 743 5.94 46.28 41.42
N THR A 744 6.26 46.69 40.18
CA THR A 744 5.51 46.29 38.98
C THR A 744 5.97 44.95 38.40
N GLY A 745 7.15 44.45 38.80
CA GLY A 745 7.73 43.18 38.34
C GLY A 745 7.97 42.15 39.46
N TYR A 746 8.17 40.88 39.07
CA TYR A 746 8.58 39.81 39.98
C TYR A 746 10.07 39.94 40.33
N SER A 747 10.39 40.45 41.51
CA SER A 747 11.77 40.42 42.03
C SER A 747 11.91 39.46 43.20
N ALA A 748 12.97 38.65 43.15
CA ALA A 748 13.51 38.04 44.36
C ALA A 748 14.20 39.14 45.16
N PHE A 749 13.68 39.45 46.35
CA PHE A 749 14.22 40.46 47.29
C PHE A 749 15.74 40.34 47.49
N GLU A 750 16.25 39.11 47.50
CA GLU A 750 17.67 38.78 47.56
C GLU A 750 18.51 39.44 46.45
N TYR A 751 17.98 39.55 45.23
CA TYR A 751 18.71 40.17 44.14
C TYR A 751 18.83 41.68 44.28
N LEU A 752 17.76 42.35 44.74
CA LEU A 752 17.77 43.79 44.95
C LEU A 752 18.82 44.19 46.01
N HIS A 753 18.95 43.39 47.08
CA HIS A 753 19.98 43.58 48.10
C HIS A 753 21.40 43.44 47.54
N ALA A 754 21.60 42.66 46.48
CA ALA A 754 22.92 42.43 45.88
C ALA A 754 23.34 43.48 44.83
N LEU A 755 22.46 44.45 44.51
CA LEU A 755 22.75 45.52 43.55
C LEU A 755 23.31 46.77 44.25
N PRO A 756 24.25 47.49 43.62
CA PRO A 756 24.84 48.72 44.18
C PRO A 756 23.92 49.94 43.97
N VAL A 757 22.63 49.81 44.32
CA VAL A 757 21.62 50.86 44.16
C VAL A 757 21.52 51.69 45.44
N ASP A 758 21.23 52.98 45.30
CA ASP A 758 21.16 53.92 46.42
C ASP A 758 19.79 54.59 46.58
N THR A 759 18.86 54.38 45.64
CA THR A 759 17.52 54.97 45.67
C THR A 759 16.50 53.99 45.08
N LEU A 760 15.31 53.92 45.67
CA LEU A 760 14.16 53.17 45.14
C LEU A 760 13.03 54.11 44.74
N LYS A 761 12.49 53.99 43.53
CA LYS A 761 11.36 54.79 43.08
C LYS A 761 10.09 53.93 42.99
N ILE A 762 9.04 54.33 43.70
CA ILE A 762 7.72 53.68 43.64
C ILE A 762 6.97 54.22 42.42
N ASP A 763 6.49 53.31 41.56
CA ASP A 763 5.76 53.68 40.35
C ASP A 763 4.45 54.45 40.65
N ARG A 764 4.10 55.37 39.74
CA ARG A 764 2.88 56.17 39.82
C ARG A 764 1.59 55.35 39.83
N SER A 765 1.58 54.14 39.26
CA SER A 765 0.39 53.27 39.27
C SER A 765 -0.02 52.87 40.70
N PHE A 766 0.90 52.91 41.66
CA PHE A 766 0.60 52.67 43.08
C PHE A 766 -0.04 53.89 43.77
N LEU A 767 0.17 55.11 43.26
CA LEU A 767 -0.41 56.33 43.84
C LEU A 767 -1.72 56.77 43.17
N GLY A 768 -1.89 56.52 41.87
CA GLY A 768 -3.01 57.06 41.07
C GLY A 768 -4.42 56.64 41.51
N ARG A 769 -4.55 55.59 42.34
CA ARG A 769 -5.82 55.08 42.88
C ARG A 769 -5.76 54.84 44.40
N ILE A 770 -5.04 55.66 45.15
CA ILE A 770 -5.01 55.53 46.62
C ILE A 770 -6.39 55.86 47.19
N ASP A 771 -7.14 54.81 47.49
CA ASP A 771 -8.04 54.78 48.62
C ASP A 771 -7.18 54.58 49.88
N ILE A 772 -7.19 55.53 50.80
CA ILE A 772 -6.26 55.63 51.93
C ILE A 772 -6.41 54.42 52.89
N GLU A 773 -7.54 53.71 52.81
CA GLU A 773 -7.83 52.47 53.56
C GLU A 773 -7.80 51.19 52.69
N GLY A 774 -7.53 51.33 51.39
CA GLY A 774 -7.57 50.24 50.43
C GLY A 774 -6.29 49.39 50.37
N LYS A 775 -6.37 48.28 49.62
CA LYS A 775 -5.23 47.36 49.40
C LYS A 775 -3.98 48.05 48.82
N GLN A 776 -4.16 49.09 48.00
CA GLN A 776 -3.04 49.80 47.37
C GLN A 776 -2.21 50.60 48.39
N ALA A 777 -2.86 51.21 49.39
CA ALA A 777 -2.17 51.90 50.48
C ALA A 777 -1.34 50.93 51.34
N ALA A 778 -1.83 49.70 51.57
CA ALA A 778 -1.07 48.67 52.27
C ALA A 778 0.20 48.24 51.50
N ILE A 779 0.11 48.14 50.17
CA ILE A 779 1.25 47.82 49.31
C ILE A 779 2.32 48.92 49.38
N VAL A 780 1.92 50.20 49.26
CA VAL A 780 2.85 51.33 49.36
C VAL A 780 3.51 51.39 50.74
N LYS A 781 2.76 51.15 51.83
CA LYS A 781 3.31 51.03 53.19
C LYS A 781 4.38 49.95 53.29
N ALA A 782 4.10 48.76 52.74
CA ALA A 782 5.05 47.65 52.74
C ALA A 782 6.31 47.95 51.93
N MET A 783 6.18 48.60 50.77
CA MET A 783 7.30 49.02 49.93
C MET A 783 8.21 50.02 50.64
N VAL A 784 7.63 51.05 51.27
CA VAL A 784 8.39 52.05 52.04
C VAL A 784 9.09 51.41 53.23
N ALA A 785 8.40 50.54 53.99
CA ALA A 785 9.00 49.84 55.11
C ALA A 785 10.17 48.92 54.69
N MET A 786 10.02 48.23 53.57
CA MET A 786 11.03 47.34 53.00
C MET A 786 12.27 48.13 52.55
N ALA A 787 12.09 49.24 51.83
CA ALA A 787 13.19 50.10 51.41
C ALA A 787 13.97 50.67 52.60
N LYS A 788 13.27 51.11 53.65
CA LYS A 788 13.89 51.54 54.92
C LYS A 788 14.72 50.44 55.57
N THR A 789 14.23 49.21 55.54
CA THR A 789 14.97 48.04 56.08
C THR A 789 16.28 47.80 55.32
N LEU A 790 16.30 48.10 54.01
CA LEU A 790 17.50 48.05 53.18
C LEU A 790 18.40 49.29 53.30
N GLY A 791 17.98 50.30 54.06
CA GLY A 791 18.71 51.57 54.18
C GLY A 791 18.66 52.42 52.90
N LEU A 792 17.68 52.20 52.02
CA LEU A 792 17.55 52.89 50.74
C LEU A 792 16.48 53.99 50.80
N PRO A 793 16.82 55.26 50.51
CA PRO A 793 15.85 56.33 50.30
C PRO A 793 14.80 56.00 49.24
N VAL A 794 13.55 56.37 49.51
CA VAL A 794 12.41 56.13 48.62
C VAL A 794 11.92 57.43 47.98
N VAL A 795 11.74 57.40 46.67
CA VAL A 795 11.04 58.44 45.90
C VAL A 795 9.67 57.92 45.47
N ALA A 796 8.60 58.54 45.93
CA ALA A 796 7.25 58.24 45.47
C ALA A 796 6.89 59.10 44.23
N GLN A 797 6.54 58.46 43.11
CA GLN A 797 6.21 59.14 41.85
C GLN A 797 4.71 59.27 41.64
N GLY A 798 4.30 60.31 40.91
CA GLY A 798 2.89 60.49 40.52
C GLY A 798 2.03 61.09 41.63
N VAL A 799 2.59 61.94 42.49
CA VAL A 799 1.80 62.72 43.44
C VAL A 799 1.00 63.79 42.70
N GLU A 800 -0.32 63.61 42.66
CA GLU A 800 -1.27 64.49 41.96
C GLU A 800 -2.23 65.20 42.92
N GLN A 801 -2.33 64.74 44.17
CA GLN A 801 -3.26 65.27 45.17
C GLN A 801 -2.60 65.53 46.53
N PRO A 802 -3.06 66.54 47.29
CA PRO A 802 -2.57 66.80 48.65
C PRO A 802 -2.70 65.61 49.60
N ALA A 803 -3.77 64.80 49.45
CA ALA A 803 -4.03 63.66 50.31
C ALA A 803 -2.96 62.57 50.17
N GLN A 804 -2.51 62.29 48.94
CA GLN A 804 -1.42 61.34 48.67
C GLN A 804 -0.12 61.79 49.34
N LEU A 805 0.16 63.10 49.31
CA LEU A 805 1.35 63.67 49.92
C LEU A 805 1.35 63.56 51.45
N ARG A 806 0.19 63.80 52.10
CA ARG A 806 0.02 63.58 53.55
C ARG A 806 0.23 62.10 53.91
N PHE A 807 -0.40 61.21 53.16
CA PHE A 807 -0.23 59.77 53.33
C PHE A 807 1.24 59.33 53.23
N LEU A 808 1.97 59.82 52.23
CA LEU A 808 3.40 59.51 52.05
C LEU A 808 4.24 60.01 53.24
N ARG A 809 3.92 61.17 53.82
CA ARG A 809 4.58 61.67 55.03
C ARG A 809 4.27 60.82 56.26
N GLU A 810 3.03 60.40 56.45
CA GLU A 810 2.60 59.57 57.59
C GLU A 810 3.30 58.21 57.61
N ILE A 811 3.52 57.60 56.45
CA ILE A 811 4.27 56.34 56.33
C ILE A 811 5.80 56.56 56.33
N GLY A 812 6.22 57.83 56.39
CA GLY A 812 7.59 58.30 56.44
C GLY A 812 8.38 58.05 55.16
N CYS A 813 7.76 58.20 53.98
CA CYS A 813 8.49 58.25 52.71
C CYS A 813 9.47 59.43 52.70
N ASP A 814 10.65 59.26 52.09
CA ASP A 814 11.72 60.26 52.13
C ASP A 814 11.47 61.40 51.12
N ARG A 815 11.14 61.04 49.87
CA ARG A 815 11.08 61.96 48.73
C ARG A 815 9.82 61.76 47.90
N ALA A 816 9.37 62.82 47.23
CA ALA A 816 8.22 62.75 46.34
C ALA A 816 8.39 63.58 45.07
N GLN A 817 7.75 63.10 44.00
CA GLN A 817 7.69 63.73 42.69
C GLN A 817 6.27 63.57 42.10
N GLY A 818 5.77 64.60 41.43
CA GLY A 818 4.46 64.52 40.78
C GLY A 818 3.90 65.88 40.38
N TYR A 819 2.82 65.87 39.60
CA TYR A 819 2.23 67.06 39.00
C TYR A 819 1.64 68.04 40.01
N TRP A 820 1.27 67.59 41.20
CA TRP A 820 0.85 68.48 42.29
C TRP A 820 2.01 69.35 42.80
N LEU A 821 3.22 68.79 42.83
CA LEU A 821 4.41 69.48 43.30
C LEU A 821 5.00 70.36 42.21
N ALA A 822 5.26 69.77 41.03
CA ALA A 822 5.74 70.47 39.85
C ALA A 822 5.53 69.61 38.61
N ARG A 823 5.10 70.24 37.51
CA ARG A 823 5.05 69.58 36.19
C ARG A 823 6.43 69.60 35.51
N PRO A 824 6.76 68.59 34.69
CA PRO A 824 7.96 68.63 33.86
C PRO A 824 7.96 69.85 32.95
N GLY A 825 9.02 70.66 33.00
CA GLY A 825 9.15 71.88 32.21
C GLY A 825 10.55 72.07 31.64
N ALA A 826 10.73 73.03 30.74
CA ALA A 826 12.05 73.40 30.25
C ALA A 826 12.93 73.93 31.39
N ALA A 827 14.25 73.84 31.26
CA ALA A 827 15.20 74.25 32.32
C ALA A 827 14.99 75.69 32.82
N ARG A 828 14.57 76.61 31.93
CA ARG A 828 14.28 78.01 32.27
C ARG A 828 13.01 78.20 33.11
N THR A 829 12.07 77.27 33.00
CA THR A 829 10.77 77.30 33.69
C THR A 829 10.78 76.47 34.98
N LEU A 830 11.87 75.77 35.28
CA LEU A 830 12.00 74.96 36.49
C LEU A 830 11.94 75.88 37.72
N SER A 831 10.94 75.67 38.57
CA SER A 831 10.84 76.38 39.85
C SER A 831 12.03 76.00 40.74
N ARG A 832 12.88 76.98 41.06
CA ARG A 832 14.05 76.82 41.94
C ARG A 832 13.71 77.01 43.42
N ASN A 833 12.43 77.23 43.72
CA ASN A 833 11.96 77.43 45.08
C ASN A 833 11.74 76.09 45.79
N LYS A 834 11.74 76.11 47.13
CA LYS A 834 11.21 75.00 47.93
C LYS A 834 9.80 74.65 47.45
N ALA A 835 9.39 73.40 47.59
CA ALA A 835 8.02 72.98 47.27
C ALA A 835 7.01 73.96 47.89
N PRO A 836 5.83 74.19 47.29
CA PRO A 836 4.72 74.93 47.92
C PRO A 836 4.10 74.17 49.11
N LEU A 837 4.94 73.55 49.93
CA LEU A 837 4.64 72.91 51.19
C LEU A 837 5.16 73.85 52.27
N PHE A 838 4.36 74.09 53.31
CA PHE A 838 4.56 75.06 54.40
C PHE A 838 3.85 76.41 54.27
N THR A 839 2.64 76.47 53.72
CA THR A 839 1.70 77.51 54.18
C THR A 839 0.44 76.86 54.73
N ASP A 840 0.37 76.80 56.07
CA ASP A 840 -0.90 76.84 56.79
C ASP A 840 -1.58 78.17 56.43
N ARG A 841 -2.37 78.15 55.35
CA ARG A 841 -3.46 79.11 55.15
C ARG A 841 -4.67 78.32 54.72
N GLU A 842 -5.42 77.86 55.71
CA GLU A 842 -6.87 77.82 55.58
C GLU A 842 -7.33 79.19 55.07
N GLY A 843 -7.95 79.22 53.88
CA GLY A 843 -8.64 80.39 53.35
C GLY A 843 -7.78 81.48 52.70
N ALA A 844 -7.33 81.28 51.46
CA ALA A 844 -7.29 82.33 50.43
C ALA A 844 -7.06 81.69 49.06
N GLY A 845 -7.95 81.95 48.11
CA GLY A 845 -7.96 81.34 46.79
C GLY A 845 -6.71 81.61 45.96
N TYR A 846 -6.32 80.58 45.19
CA TYR A 846 -5.50 80.72 43.99
C TYR A 846 -6.36 80.32 42.78
N ASP A 847 -7.31 81.20 42.43
CA ASP A 847 -7.71 81.39 41.04
C ASP A 847 -6.57 82.18 40.38
N ASN A 848 -5.69 81.52 39.64
CA ASN A 848 -4.94 82.08 38.50
C ASN A 848 -3.88 81.10 37.99
N VAL A 849 -4.29 79.95 37.45
CA VAL A 849 -3.65 79.35 36.25
C VAL A 849 -4.71 78.51 35.52
N ARG A 850 -5.70 79.16 34.91
CA ARG A 850 -6.49 78.58 33.81
C ARG A 850 -6.36 79.47 32.60
N HIS A 851 -6.11 78.82 31.46
CA HIS A 851 -6.14 79.33 30.09
C HIS A 851 -5.03 80.27 29.64
N VAL A 852 -3.98 79.69 29.04
CA VAL A 852 -3.49 80.17 27.74
C VAL A 852 -3.20 78.96 26.83
N ASN A 853 -3.81 78.99 25.64
CA ASN A 853 -3.68 78.12 24.46
C ASN A 853 -4.76 77.05 24.21
N THR A 854 -5.94 77.55 23.87
CA THR A 854 -6.72 77.07 22.71
C THR A 854 -6.13 77.64 21.41
N ALA A 855 -5.68 76.78 20.50
CA ALA A 855 -5.53 77.07 19.07
C ALA A 855 -5.63 75.73 18.33
N THR A 856 -6.83 75.39 17.87
CA THR A 856 -7.24 75.36 16.45
C THR A 856 -6.80 74.08 15.72
N GLU A 857 -7.70 73.10 15.72
CA GLU A 857 -7.84 72.14 14.61
C GLU A 857 -8.11 72.90 13.30
N PRO A 858 -7.55 72.46 12.17
CA PRO A 858 -8.20 72.63 10.90
C PRO A 858 -8.62 71.28 10.30
N THR A 859 -9.75 71.36 9.60
CA THR A 859 -10.26 70.48 8.54
C THR A 859 -9.21 69.74 7.73
#